data_AF-A0A5J5QW01-F1
#
_entry.id   AF-A0A5J5QW01-F1
#
_cell.length_a   1.000
_cell.length_b   1.000
_cell.length_c   1.000
_cell.angle_alpha   90.00
_cell.angle_beta   90.00
_cell.angle_gamma   90.00
#
_symmetry.space_group_name_H-M   'P 1'
#
loop_
_entity.id
_entity.type
_entity.pdbx_description
1 polymer ?
#
loop_
_entity_poly.entity_id
_entity_poly.type
_entity_poly.pdbx_seq_one_letter_code
_entity_poly.pdbx_strand_id
1 'polypeptide(L)'
;MASIGGSSTFIIERKSRHVFTSSTLSPTKIENLAVFSGSTSGVSLFCNRGQLWRLKPVRIAGDDPEGSLQFTIKKSKKIAERRKLVSSIKSNITDLDEDEAFHEQRDKSLPDVELTSSSSISTVEDKNGSILSSSHVTSTVKDVSEIRPSDEVDDEPEVHLSSEKASSDLGSTELLKTTDLKAFKSDVLPSFPSSSSDAVLLTSIENENSTKASLEMVGELHDPAVESTKPPPLAGANVMNIILVAIECAPWSKTGGLGDVAGSLPKALARRGHRVMVVAPRYAEYVEPRDIGVRKKYKVDGQDMEVSYFHVYIDGVDFIFMDTPMFRHMQYNIYAGKRQDILKRMVLFCKAAVEVPWYVPCGGVCYGDGNLVFIANDWHTALLPVYLKANYRDNGLMSFTRSILVVHNIAHQGRGPMEDFCFVGLPDHYKDLFKLYDPVGGEHFNIFAAGLKTADRVVTVSHGYAWEIRTLEGGWGLHGIINECDWKLQGIVNGIDMEDWNPQHDVHLKSDGYTNYSIETLQPGKAQCKAALQKELGLPVREDVPLIGFIGRLDHQKGVDIIAEAIPWMMDQDVQLVMLGTGRQDLEELLRQFEGQHHDKVRGWVGFSVETAHRITAGVDILLMPSRFEPCGLNQLYAMCYGTIPVVHAVGGLRDTVQPFNPFEESGFGWTFDSADASKLIHALGNCLLTYREYKESWDGLRRRGMMQDLSWDNAAQKYEEVLVAAKYQW
;
A
#
# COMPACT_ATOMS: atom_id res chain seq x y z
N MET A 1 11.68 53.24 -36.08
CA MET A 1 10.71 53.48 -34.99
C MET A 1 9.94 52.19 -34.74
N ALA A 2 9.96 51.68 -33.50
CA ALA A 2 9.01 50.70 -32.96
C ALA A 2 9.36 50.51 -31.48
N SER A 3 8.66 51.20 -30.57
CA SER A 3 8.92 51.10 -29.14
C SER A 3 8.08 50.01 -28.49
N ILE A 4 8.73 49.01 -27.89
CA ILE A 4 8.08 48.10 -26.95
C ILE A 4 8.55 48.50 -25.55
N GLY A 5 7.64 49.09 -24.77
CA GLY A 5 7.92 49.49 -23.39
C GLY A 5 7.85 48.29 -22.44
N GLY A 6 8.78 48.21 -21.49
CA GLY A 6 8.80 47.15 -20.48
C GLY A 6 10.07 47.19 -19.64
N SER A 7 10.01 47.83 -18.47
CA SER A 7 11.14 47.91 -17.53
C SER A 7 11.42 46.52 -16.94
N SER A 8 12.35 45.80 -17.56
CA SER A 8 12.70 44.42 -17.20
C SER A 8 13.90 44.42 -16.26
N THR A 9 13.67 44.27 -14.95
CA THR A 9 14.75 44.15 -13.97
C THR A 9 15.33 42.73 -13.99
N PHE A 10 16.62 42.61 -14.31
CA PHE A 10 17.32 41.31 -14.37
C PHE A 10 18.22 41.10 -13.15
N ILE A 11 18.28 39.85 -12.67
CA ILE A 11 19.30 39.41 -11.71
C ILE A 11 20.38 38.65 -12.46
N ILE A 12 21.64 39.05 -12.25
CA ILE A 12 22.83 38.41 -12.82
C ILE A 12 23.53 37.60 -11.71
N GLU A 13 23.61 36.28 -11.87
CA GLU A 13 24.34 35.39 -10.95
C GLU A 13 25.75 35.11 -11.52
N ARG A 14 26.81 35.51 -10.79
CA ARG A 14 28.20 35.16 -11.14
C ARG A 14 28.62 33.86 -10.45
N LYS A 15 29.14 32.89 -11.20
CA LYS A 15 29.63 31.60 -10.67
C LYS A 15 31.16 31.56 -10.60
N SER A 16 31.72 31.85 -9.41
CA SER A 16 33.11 31.54 -9.05
C SER A 16 33.21 30.21 -8.30
N ARG A 17 34.42 29.65 -8.18
CA ARG A 17 34.66 28.50 -7.28
C ARG A 17 34.52 28.99 -5.83
N HIS A 18 33.40 28.59 -5.21
CA HIS A 18 32.94 28.99 -3.88
C HIS A 18 32.50 30.48 -3.80
N VAL A 19 31.37 30.70 -3.11
CA VAL A 19 30.61 31.98 -3.00
C VAL A 19 29.99 32.47 -4.32
N PHE A 20 28.71 32.89 -4.23
CA PHE A 20 28.00 33.67 -5.24
C PHE A 20 27.84 35.12 -4.75
N THR A 21 27.92 36.08 -5.68
CA THR A 21 27.57 37.49 -5.42
C THR A 21 26.60 37.99 -6.49
N SER A 22 25.78 38.99 -6.12
CA SER A 22 24.76 39.59 -6.99
C SER A 22 24.91 41.11 -7.03
N SER A 23 24.63 41.71 -8.17
CA SER A 23 24.64 43.16 -8.37
C SER A 23 23.66 43.56 -9.47
N THR A 24 23.24 44.82 -9.44
CA THR A 24 22.39 45.47 -10.46
C THR A 24 23.23 46.40 -11.33
N LEU A 25 22.91 46.48 -12.62
CA LEU A 25 23.57 47.34 -13.62
C LEU A 25 22.53 48.05 -14.48
N SER A 26 22.80 49.31 -14.83
CA SER A 26 21.94 50.14 -15.67
C SER A 26 22.28 50.03 -17.17
N PRO A 27 21.29 50.17 -18.08
CA PRO A 27 21.45 49.76 -19.47
C PRO A 27 21.99 50.88 -20.39
N THR A 28 23.32 51.05 -20.47
CA THR A 28 23.96 51.99 -21.43
C THR A 28 25.21 51.48 -22.15
N LYS A 29 25.69 50.24 -21.92
CA LYS A 29 26.92 49.72 -22.56
C LYS A 29 26.89 48.21 -22.87
N ILE A 30 26.18 47.79 -23.91
CA ILE A 30 26.47 46.54 -24.64
C ILE A 30 26.21 46.78 -26.14
N GLU A 31 27.27 46.71 -26.96
CA GLU A 31 27.18 46.54 -28.41
C GLU A 31 27.82 45.21 -28.79
N ASN A 32 27.37 44.62 -29.90
CA ASN A 32 27.88 43.39 -30.53
C ASN A 32 27.84 42.11 -29.67
N LEU A 33 26.77 41.32 -29.86
CA LEU A 33 26.69 39.91 -29.47
C LEU A 33 25.93 39.13 -30.55
N ALA A 34 26.52 38.05 -31.05
CA ALA A 34 25.87 37.14 -32.00
C ALA A 34 25.09 36.04 -31.24
N VAL A 35 23.96 35.60 -31.80
CA VAL A 35 23.10 34.57 -31.22
C VAL A 35 23.23 33.27 -32.03
N PHE A 36 23.61 32.17 -31.36
CA PHE A 36 23.46 30.82 -31.91
C PHE A 36 22.05 30.30 -31.63
N SER A 37 21.35 29.83 -32.66
CA SER A 37 20.01 29.26 -32.57
C SER A 37 20.07 27.73 -32.42
N GLY A 38 19.56 27.19 -31.31
CA GLY A 38 19.48 25.74 -31.13
C GLY A 38 18.80 25.29 -29.83
N SER A 39 17.80 24.41 -29.96
CA SER A 39 17.03 23.73 -28.90
C SER A 39 16.10 24.57 -28.01
N THR A 40 14.99 23.97 -27.61
CA THR A 40 13.86 24.60 -26.92
C THR A 40 13.90 24.39 -25.40
N SER A 41 14.71 25.17 -24.69
CA SER A 41 14.48 25.45 -23.27
C SER A 41 14.90 26.89 -22.94
N GLY A 42 14.17 27.57 -22.07
CA GLY A 42 14.25 29.02 -21.85
C GLY A 42 15.46 29.51 -21.06
N VAL A 43 16.69 29.14 -21.45
CA VAL A 43 17.93 29.53 -20.77
C VAL A 43 19.01 29.95 -21.78
N SER A 44 19.11 31.24 -22.06
CA SER A 44 20.22 31.78 -22.84
C SER A 44 21.50 31.82 -22.01
N LEU A 45 22.49 31.02 -22.39
CA LEU A 45 23.86 31.07 -21.86
C LEU A 45 24.76 31.82 -22.84
N PHE A 46 25.55 32.76 -22.32
CA PHE A 46 26.54 33.50 -23.10
C PHE A 46 27.92 33.40 -22.46
N CYS A 47 28.95 33.31 -23.30
CA CYS A 47 30.36 33.39 -22.92
C CYS A 47 30.94 34.71 -23.43
N ASN A 48 31.54 35.49 -22.53
CA ASN A 48 32.35 36.64 -22.90
C ASN A 48 33.66 36.59 -22.11
N ARG A 49 34.80 36.68 -22.81
CA ARG A 49 36.16 36.53 -22.26
C ARG A 49 36.32 35.34 -21.29
N GLY A 50 35.79 34.17 -21.67
CA GLY A 50 35.98 32.92 -20.93
C GLY A 50 35.19 32.79 -19.62
N GLN A 51 34.21 33.68 -19.35
CA GLN A 51 33.35 33.57 -18.18
C GLN A 51 31.90 33.32 -18.60
N LEU A 52 31.25 32.37 -17.92
CA LEU A 52 29.89 31.90 -18.18
C LEU A 52 28.89 32.62 -17.28
N TRP A 53 27.86 33.21 -17.87
CA TRP A 53 26.84 34.00 -17.16
C TRP A 53 25.44 33.42 -17.35
N ARG A 54 24.58 33.57 -16.34
CA ARG A 54 23.18 33.12 -16.38
C ARG A 54 22.24 34.27 -16.00
N LEU A 55 21.22 34.47 -16.80
CA LEU A 55 20.13 35.41 -16.56
C LEU A 55 18.86 34.63 -16.17
N LYS A 56 18.04 35.21 -15.29
CA LYS A 56 16.67 34.77 -15.00
C LYS A 56 15.73 35.97 -15.09
N PRO A 57 14.60 35.87 -15.82
CA PRO A 57 13.53 36.84 -15.73
C PRO A 57 12.74 36.64 -14.43
N VAL A 58 12.26 37.73 -13.84
CA VAL A 58 11.33 37.72 -12.70
C VAL A 58 9.96 38.16 -13.23
N ARG A 59 8.91 37.36 -13.00
CA ARG A 59 7.52 37.81 -13.18
C ARG A 59 7.00 38.33 -11.84
N ILE A 60 6.47 39.55 -11.85
CA ILE A 60 5.80 40.20 -10.72
C ILE A 60 4.29 40.19 -11.02
N ALA A 61 3.46 39.95 -10.00
CA ALA A 61 2.01 40.04 -10.07
C ALA A 61 1.47 40.56 -8.73
N GLY A 62 0.53 41.51 -8.76
CA GLY A 62 -0.06 42.15 -7.59
C GLY A 62 0.64 43.46 -7.16
N ASP A 63 -0.13 44.39 -6.62
CA ASP A 63 0.23 45.81 -6.40
C ASP A 63 1.06 46.10 -5.13
N ASP A 64 1.97 45.20 -4.75
CA ASP A 64 3.08 45.51 -3.82
C ASP A 64 4.41 44.94 -4.34
N PRO A 65 5.14 45.70 -5.17
CA PRO A 65 6.44 45.26 -5.68
C PRO A 65 7.56 45.31 -4.62
N GLU A 66 7.43 46.10 -3.54
CA GLU A 66 8.50 46.27 -2.55
C GLU A 66 8.45 45.20 -1.45
N GLY A 67 7.26 44.90 -0.92
CA GLY A 67 7.06 43.83 0.05
C GLY A 67 7.42 42.45 -0.52
N SER A 68 6.99 42.17 -1.76
CA SER A 68 7.30 40.91 -2.47
C SER A 68 8.81 40.73 -2.72
N LEU A 69 9.52 41.81 -3.09
CA LEU A 69 10.97 41.79 -3.27
C LEU A 69 11.70 41.58 -1.94
N GLN A 70 11.31 42.29 -0.88
CA GLN A 70 11.89 42.10 0.45
C GLN A 70 11.66 40.69 1.01
N PHE A 71 10.46 40.12 0.80
CA PHE A 71 10.15 38.75 1.20
C PHE A 71 11.05 37.74 0.49
N THR A 72 11.25 37.90 -0.81
CA THR A 72 12.13 37.06 -1.62
C THR A 72 13.61 37.18 -1.19
N ILE A 73 14.07 38.38 -0.85
CA ILE A 73 15.41 38.62 -0.30
C ILE A 73 15.58 37.97 1.09
N LYS A 74 14.60 38.11 2.00
CA LYS A 74 14.59 37.47 3.32
C LYS A 74 14.62 35.94 3.22
N LYS A 75 13.81 35.36 2.31
CA LYS A 75 13.79 33.91 2.03
C LYS A 75 15.16 33.43 1.52
N SER A 76 15.79 34.19 0.63
CA SER A 76 17.11 33.88 0.08
C SER A 76 18.23 33.96 1.13
N LYS A 77 18.20 34.95 2.03
CA LYS A 77 19.11 35.05 3.18
C LYS A 77 18.98 33.86 4.13
N LYS A 78 17.76 33.47 4.53
CA LYS A 78 17.53 32.28 5.38
C LYS A 78 18.08 30.98 4.76
N ILE A 79 18.01 30.83 3.43
CA ILE A 79 18.58 29.67 2.71
C ILE A 79 20.12 29.72 2.74
N ALA A 80 20.74 30.89 2.59
CA ALA A 80 22.19 31.06 2.72
C ALA A 80 22.67 30.77 4.15
N GLU A 81 21.94 31.24 5.17
CA GLU A 81 22.23 30.99 6.59
C GLU A 81 22.11 29.51 6.95
N ARG A 82 21.02 28.82 6.54
CA ARG A 82 20.91 27.35 6.70
C ARG A 82 22.05 26.60 6.01
N ARG A 83 22.50 27.03 4.84
CA ARG A 83 23.66 26.42 4.15
C ARG A 83 24.97 26.66 4.89
N LYS A 84 25.15 27.84 5.51
CA LYS A 84 26.30 28.14 6.36
C LYS A 84 26.33 27.24 7.62
N LEU A 85 25.16 27.04 8.23
CA LEU A 85 25.00 26.12 9.36
C LEU A 85 25.35 24.68 8.97
N VAL A 86 24.82 24.18 7.84
CA VAL A 86 25.12 22.84 7.32
C VAL A 86 26.62 22.68 6.98
N SER A 87 27.30 23.70 6.42
CA SER A 87 28.75 23.61 6.22
C SER A 87 29.54 23.60 7.52
N SER A 88 29.08 24.29 8.56
CA SER A 88 29.74 24.29 9.89
C SER A 88 29.51 22.99 10.65
N ILE A 89 28.33 22.38 10.51
CA ILE A 89 28.10 21.02 11.03
C ILE A 89 29.01 20.03 10.30
N LYS A 90 29.20 20.18 8.99
CA LYS A 90 30.02 19.26 8.21
C LYS A 90 31.53 19.39 8.46
N SER A 91 32.05 20.57 8.82
CA SER A 91 33.44 20.70 9.30
C SER A 91 33.63 20.06 10.67
N ASN A 92 32.70 20.30 11.60
CA ASN A 92 32.79 19.74 12.96
C ASN A 92 32.65 18.20 13.00
N ILE A 93 32.20 17.56 11.92
CA ILE A 93 32.19 16.10 11.76
C ILE A 93 33.55 15.61 11.24
N THR A 94 34.15 16.29 10.25
CA THR A 94 35.50 15.91 9.78
C THR A 94 36.58 16.11 10.84
N ASP A 95 36.39 17.06 11.77
CA ASP A 95 37.29 17.28 12.91
C ASP A 95 37.17 16.17 13.99
N LEU A 96 36.25 15.21 13.86
CA LEU A 96 36.11 14.04 14.74
C LEU A 96 36.64 12.74 14.11
N ASP A 97 36.64 12.63 12.78
CA ASP A 97 37.11 11.45 12.05
C ASP A 97 38.66 11.34 12.01
N GLU A 98 39.42 12.38 12.40
CA GLU A 98 40.90 12.37 12.36
C GLU A 98 41.58 11.83 13.64
N ASP A 99 40.88 11.72 14.78
CA ASP A 99 41.49 11.30 16.07
C ASP A 99 41.59 9.77 16.26
N GLU A 100 40.81 8.94 15.53
CA GLU A 100 40.94 7.47 15.60
C GLU A 100 42.10 6.90 14.76
N ALA A 101 42.75 7.73 13.94
CA ALA A 101 43.78 7.29 12.98
C ALA A 101 45.18 7.05 13.57
N PHE A 102 45.35 7.07 14.90
CA PHE A 102 46.67 7.23 15.54
C PHE A 102 47.19 6.05 16.38
N HIS A 103 46.78 4.81 16.11
CA HIS A 103 47.27 3.65 16.89
C HIS A 103 47.71 2.37 16.15
N GLU A 104 48.16 2.45 14.88
CA GLU A 104 48.76 1.26 14.23
C GLU A 104 49.94 1.58 13.27
N GLN A 105 51.15 1.77 13.82
CA GLN A 105 52.39 1.73 13.00
C GLN A 105 53.69 1.40 13.77
N ARG A 106 53.91 0.09 14.00
CA ARG A 106 55.21 -0.59 14.21
C ARG A 106 55.06 -2.02 13.70
N ASP A 107 55.99 -2.64 12.95
CA ASP A 107 57.31 -2.19 12.47
C ASP A 107 57.51 -2.61 10.98
N LYS A 108 58.59 -2.14 10.34
CA LYS A 108 59.00 -2.55 8.97
C LYS A 108 60.45 -3.02 8.92
N SER A 109 60.68 -4.29 8.58
CA SER A 109 61.96 -4.76 8.03
C SER A 109 61.87 -6.13 7.32
N LEU A 110 61.88 -6.11 5.98
CA LEU A 110 62.74 -6.85 5.03
C LEU A 110 63.17 -8.33 5.31
N PRO A 111 63.48 -9.14 4.26
CA PRO A 111 62.97 -9.19 2.88
C PRO A 111 62.73 -10.66 2.38
N ASP A 112 62.60 -10.85 1.05
CA ASP A 112 62.29 -12.12 0.37
C ASP A 112 63.34 -13.24 0.49
N VAL A 113 62.88 -14.51 0.50
CA VAL A 113 63.66 -15.72 0.16
C VAL A 113 62.76 -16.76 -0.52
N GLU A 114 63.24 -17.42 -1.58
CA GLU A 114 62.56 -18.53 -2.28
C GLU A 114 62.60 -19.84 -1.47
N LEU A 115 61.60 -20.73 -1.64
CA LEU A 115 61.67 -22.11 -1.11
C LEU A 115 61.22 -23.16 -2.12
N THR A 116 62.20 -23.89 -2.66
CA THR A 116 62.01 -25.12 -3.44
C THR A 116 62.48 -26.35 -2.66
N SER A 117 61.58 -27.29 -2.41
CA SER A 117 61.88 -28.68 -1.96
C SER A 117 62.50 -28.81 -0.54
N SER A 118 62.58 -29.98 0.13
CA SER A 118 62.24 -31.36 -0.24
C SER A 118 61.98 -32.23 1.02
N SER A 119 61.39 -33.42 0.84
CA SER A 119 61.57 -34.66 1.68
C SER A 119 61.05 -34.66 3.15
N SER A 120 60.57 -35.79 3.71
CA SER A 120 60.28 -37.15 3.21
C SER A 120 59.45 -37.98 4.23
N ILE A 121 59.18 -39.26 3.89
CA ILE A 121 58.64 -40.37 4.74
C ILE A 121 57.10 -40.41 4.90
N SER A 122 56.37 -41.54 4.67
CA SER A 122 56.58 -42.73 3.80
C SER A 122 55.31 -43.61 3.78
N THR A 123 54.94 -44.19 2.62
CA THR A 123 54.05 -45.39 2.43
C THR A 123 52.61 -45.32 2.98
N VAL A 124 51.58 -45.91 2.37
CA VAL A 124 51.48 -47.18 1.62
C VAL A 124 50.75 -47.01 0.27
N GLU A 125 51.04 -47.86 -0.72
CA GLU A 125 50.36 -47.94 -2.03
C GLU A 125 49.32 -49.09 -2.09
N ASP A 126 48.23 -48.92 -2.85
CA ASP A 126 47.93 -49.71 -4.08
C ASP A 126 46.65 -49.17 -4.77
N LYS A 127 46.66 -48.76 -6.06
CA LYS A 127 46.52 -49.54 -7.31
C LYS A 127 45.12 -50.18 -7.47
N ASN A 128 44.36 -50.05 -8.58
CA ASN A 128 44.61 -49.53 -9.95
C ASN A 128 43.31 -49.17 -10.73
N GLY A 129 43.42 -48.31 -11.77
CA GLY A 129 42.51 -48.20 -12.95
C GLY A 129 41.19 -47.41 -12.74
N SER A 130 40.76 -46.43 -13.54
CA SER A 130 40.79 -46.17 -15.01
C SER A 130 39.97 -47.18 -15.84
N ILE A 131 39.12 -46.81 -16.82
CA ILE A 131 39.07 -45.56 -17.62
C ILE A 131 37.66 -45.31 -18.26
N LEU A 132 37.49 -44.18 -18.98
CA LEU A 132 36.48 -43.77 -20.01
C LEU A 132 35.60 -44.86 -20.69
N SER A 133 34.45 -44.62 -21.36
CA SER A 133 33.50 -43.48 -21.56
C SER A 133 32.44 -43.91 -22.61
N SER A 134 31.20 -43.39 -22.58
CA SER A 134 30.20 -43.35 -23.71
C SER A 134 29.77 -44.70 -24.34
N SER A 135 28.79 -44.83 -25.25
CA SER A 135 27.44 -44.22 -25.43
C SER A 135 26.66 -45.07 -26.48
N HIS A 136 25.33 -44.90 -26.60
CA HIS A 136 24.48 -45.41 -27.71
C HIS A 136 24.29 -46.95 -27.87
N VAL A 137 23.31 -47.49 -28.65
CA VAL A 137 21.85 -47.19 -28.75
C VAL A 137 21.08 -48.33 -29.47
N THR A 138 19.79 -48.56 -29.13
CA THR A 138 18.73 -49.31 -29.88
C THR A 138 18.77 -50.85 -30.12
N SER A 139 17.55 -51.38 -30.37
CA SER A 139 17.14 -52.67 -30.99
C SER A 139 17.16 -53.94 -30.12
N THR A 140 16.07 -54.64 -29.74
CA THR A 140 14.69 -54.96 -30.24
C THR A 140 14.55 -56.27 -31.06
N VAL A 141 13.32 -56.85 -31.04
CA VAL A 141 12.83 -58.07 -31.74
C VAL A 141 13.32 -59.39 -31.11
N LYS A 142 12.52 -60.43 -30.78
CA LYS A 142 11.05 -60.73 -30.72
C LYS A 142 10.82 -61.69 -29.50
N ASP A 143 9.71 -62.33 -29.12
CA ASP A 143 8.32 -62.61 -29.58
C ASP A 143 7.46 -62.94 -28.30
N VAL A 144 6.21 -63.43 -28.21
CA VAL A 144 5.08 -63.91 -29.06
C VAL A 144 3.77 -63.64 -28.23
N SER A 145 2.64 -63.17 -28.77
CA SER A 145 1.41 -63.89 -29.23
C SER A 145 0.61 -64.67 -28.13
N GLU A 146 -0.74 -64.61 -28.01
CA GLU A 146 -1.82 -63.93 -28.79
C GLU A 146 -3.20 -63.84 -28.05
N ILE A 147 -4.06 -62.85 -28.41
CA ILE A 147 -5.58 -62.85 -28.55
C ILE A 147 -6.48 -63.34 -27.36
N ARG A 148 -7.55 -62.69 -26.80
CA ARG A 148 -8.76 -61.87 -27.22
C ARG A 148 -9.93 -62.67 -27.88
N PRO A 149 -11.22 -62.21 -27.99
CA PRO A 149 -11.97 -61.08 -27.39
C PRO A 149 -13.39 -61.43 -26.78
N SER A 150 -14.08 -60.38 -26.26
CA SER A 150 -15.55 -60.02 -26.29
C SER A 150 -16.68 -60.75 -25.49
N ASP A 151 -17.72 -59.94 -25.18
CA ASP A 151 -19.17 -60.19 -24.88
C ASP A 151 -19.57 -60.99 -23.59
N GLU A 152 -20.70 -60.78 -22.88
CA GLU A 152 -21.74 -59.71 -22.78
C GLU A 152 -22.61 -59.87 -21.46
N VAL A 153 -23.30 -58.78 -21.01
CA VAL A 153 -24.66 -58.75 -20.38
C VAL A 153 -24.94 -59.20 -18.89
N ASP A 154 -26.06 -58.68 -18.33
CA ASP A 154 -26.82 -58.94 -17.06
C ASP A 154 -26.25 -58.54 -15.67
N ASP A 155 -27.04 -58.08 -14.67
CA ASP A 155 -28.35 -57.34 -14.63
C ASP A 155 -28.57 -56.68 -13.22
N GLU A 156 -29.66 -55.93 -12.98
CA GLU A 156 -30.01 -55.25 -11.71
C GLU A 156 -30.62 -56.17 -10.59
N PRO A 157 -31.08 -55.62 -9.44
CA PRO A 157 -32.48 -55.14 -9.37
C PRO A 157 -32.78 -53.89 -8.48
N GLU A 158 -33.67 -53.01 -8.96
CA GLU A 158 -34.45 -52.08 -8.13
C GLU A 158 -35.50 -52.82 -7.23
N VAL A 159 -35.97 -52.14 -6.16
CA VAL A 159 -37.24 -52.48 -5.49
C VAL A 159 -38.04 -51.22 -5.17
N HIS A 160 -39.22 -51.09 -5.78
CA HIS A 160 -40.19 -50.00 -5.55
C HIS A 160 -41.40 -50.46 -4.72
N LEU A 161 -41.80 -49.67 -3.72
CA LEU A 161 -43.13 -49.62 -3.09
C LEU A 161 -43.34 -48.22 -2.49
N SER A 162 -44.52 -47.60 -2.49
CA SER A 162 -45.75 -47.79 -3.27
C SER A 162 -46.62 -46.53 -3.11
N SER A 163 -47.50 -46.21 -4.06
CA SER A 163 -48.29 -44.97 -4.08
C SER A 163 -49.68 -45.10 -3.44
N GLU A 164 -50.20 -43.98 -2.92
CA GLU A 164 -51.65 -43.74 -2.68
C GLU A 164 -52.02 -42.28 -3.07
N LYS A 165 -53.33 -42.00 -3.13
CA LYS A 165 -53.99 -40.91 -3.89
C LYS A 165 -54.07 -39.59 -3.06
N ALA A 166 -54.59 -38.43 -3.52
CA ALA A 166 -55.56 -38.21 -4.60
C ALA A 166 -55.66 -36.77 -5.17
N SER A 167 -56.19 -36.70 -6.42
CA SER A 167 -57.23 -35.79 -6.96
C SER A 167 -57.06 -34.25 -7.07
N SER A 168 -57.49 -33.76 -8.26
CA SER A 168 -58.18 -32.46 -8.56
C SER A 168 -57.41 -31.13 -8.39
N ASP A 169 -57.61 -30.10 -9.23
CA ASP A 169 -58.50 -29.94 -10.40
C ASP A 169 -58.04 -28.86 -11.42
N LEU A 170 -58.82 -28.70 -12.50
CA LEU A 170 -58.85 -27.67 -13.56
C LEU A 170 -57.95 -26.42 -13.34
N GLY A 171 -57.04 -26.08 -14.25
CA GLY A 171 -57.34 -25.21 -15.42
C GLY A 171 -56.55 -23.87 -15.32
N SER A 172 -56.30 -23.08 -16.36
CA SER A 172 -56.67 -23.15 -17.78
C SER A 172 -55.65 -22.37 -18.66
N THR A 173 -55.85 -22.40 -19.98
CA THR A 173 -55.27 -21.53 -21.05
C THR A 173 -55.08 -20.05 -20.65
N GLU A 174 -54.11 -19.29 -21.21
CA GLU A 174 -53.92 -19.06 -22.66
C GLU A 174 -52.50 -19.18 -23.25
N LEU A 175 -52.48 -19.53 -24.54
CA LEU A 175 -51.38 -19.34 -25.50
C LEU A 175 -51.63 -18.04 -26.28
N LEU A 176 -50.58 -17.34 -26.77
CA LEU A 176 -50.62 -16.73 -28.12
C LEU A 176 -49.23 -16.28 -28.67
N LYS A 177 -48.61 -17.19 -29.42
CA LYS A 177 -47.87 -17.01 -30.70
C LYS A 177 -46.98 -15.77 -30.97
N THR A 178 -45.68 -16.05 -31.08
CA THR A 178 -44.76 -15.73 -32.21
C THR A 178 -45.30 -15.01 -33.47
N THR A 179 -44.50 -14.13 -34.11
CA THR A 179 -44.03 -14.23 -35.53
C THR A 179 -42.98 -13.14 -35.91
N ASP A 180 -41.76 -13.57 -36.24
CA ASP A 180 -40.77 -13.13 -37.25
C ASP A 180 -40.51 -11.66 -37.76
N LEU A 181 -39.23 -11.26 -37.60
CA LEU A 181 -38.25 -10.82 -38.64
C LEU A 181 -38.18 -9.39 -39.26
N LYS A 182 -36.91 -9.00 -39.52
CA LYS A 182 -36.32 -8.05 -40.52
C LYS A 182 -36.24 -6.53 -40.25
N ALA A 183 -35.13 -6.16 -39.61
CA ALA A 183 -34.13 -5.11 -39.97
C ALA A 183 -34.47 -3.97 -40.96
N PHE A 184 -34.10 -2.72 -40.59
CA PHE A 184 -32.98 -1.99 -41.25
C PHE A 184 -32.52 -0.69 -40.52
N LYS A 185 -31.20 -0.45 -40.55
CA LYS A 185 -30.48 0.86 -40.50
C LYS A 185 -30.51 1.75 -39.24
N SER A 186 -29.61 2.73 -39.30
CA SER A 186 -29.23 3.72 -38.28
C SER A 186 -29.97 5.06 -38.44
N ASP A 187 -29.99 5.89 -37.39
CA ASP A 187 -29.23 7.15 -37.37
C ASP A 187 -29.43 7.98 -36.07
N VAL A 188 -28.41 8.77 -35.73
CA VAL A 188 -28.41 10.04 -34.95
C VAL A 188 -28.99 10.08 -33.51
N LEU A 189 -28.20 10.62 -32.59
CA LEU A 189 -28.63 11.02 -31.23
C LEU A 189 -29.55 12.26 -31.29
N PRO A 190 -30.68 12.29 -30.54
CA PRO A 190 -31.58 13.44 -30.51
C PRO A 190 -31.02 14.64 -29.74
N SER A 191 -31.43 15.85 -30.14
CA SER A 191 -31.03 17.12 -29.54
C SER A 191 -31.80 17.45 -28.25
N PHE A 192 -31.16 18.21 -27.36
CA PHE A 192 -31.80 18.78 -26.17
C PHE A 192 -32.91 19.79 -26.54
N PRO A 193 -34.13 19.68 -25.99
CA PRO A 193 -35.09 20.78 -25.98
C PRO A 193 -34.73 21.79 -24.88
N SER A 194 -34.89 23.08 -25.17
CA SER A 194 -34.73 24.16 -24.21
C SER A 194 -36.02 24.95 -24.04
N SER A 195 -36.44 25.15 -22.80
CA SER A 195 -37.52 26.10 -22.47
C SER A 195 -37.41 26.60 -21.03
N SER A 196 -37.41 27.93 -20.91
CA SER A 196 -37.99 28.74 -19.83
C SER A 196 -38.50 27.99 -18.58
N SER A 197 -37.88 28.14 -17.40
CA SER A 197 -37.86 29.35 -16.55
C SER A 197 -39.21 29.67 -15.89
N ASP A 198 -39.32 29.35 -14.61
CA ASP A 198 -40.13 30.08 -13.64
C ASP A 198 -39.36 30.15 -12.32
N ALA A 199 -39.37 31.30 -11.66
CA ALA A 199 -38.62 31.56 -10.44
C ALA A 199 -39.56 32.00 -9.32
N VAL A 200 -39.76 31.13 -8.32
CA VAL A 200 -40.57 31.46 -7.14
C VAL A 200 -39.67 32.04 -6.06
N LEU A 201 -39.79 33.35 -5.86
CA LEU A 201 -39.17 34.09 -4.77
C LEU A 201 -39.92 33.77 -3.47
N LEU A 202 -39.21 33.36 -2.41
CA LEU A 202 -39.76 33.34 -1.05
C LEU A 202 -38.90 34.20 -0.13
N THR A 203 -39.57 35.15 0.54
CA THR A 203 -38.96 36.22 1.31
C THR A 203 -38.60 35.79 2.73
N SER A 204 -37.48 36.31 3.23
CA SER A 204 -37.16 36.30 4.65
C SER A 204 -38.23 37.02 5.48
N ILE A 205 -38.56 36.45 6.64
CA ILE A 205 -39.29 37.14 7.71
C ILE A 205 -38.36 37.19 8.92
N GLU A 206 -37.90 38.38 9.26
CA GLU A 206 -37.25 38.67 10.53
C GLU A 206 -38.32 38.72 11.63
N ASN A 207 -38.00 38.26 12.84
CA ASN A 207 -38.78 38.61 14.02
C ASN A 207 -37.92 38.48 15.28
N GLU A 208 -37.35 39.60 15.72
CA GLU A 208 -36.79 39.71 17.07
C GLU A 208 -37.94 39.80 18.08
N ASN A 209 -37.86 39.07 19.21
CA ASN A 209 -37.96 39.72 20.52
C ASN A 209 -37.57 38.83 21.72
N SER A 210 -36.59 39.32 22.47
CA SER A 210 -36.47 39.32 23.93
C SER A 210 -37.47 38.50 24.78
N THR A 211 -36.93 37.64 25.64
CA THR A 211 -37.30 37.68 27.08
C THR A 211 -36.15 37.18 27.96
N LYS A 212 -36.03 37.72 29.19
CA LYS A 212 -35.03 37.33 30.19
C LYS A 212 -35.70 36.81 31.47
N ALA A 213 -35.37 35.60 31.87
CA ALA A 213 -35.44 35.09 33.25
C ALA A 213 -34.44 33.91 33.34
N SER A 214 -33.27 34.01 33.98
CA SER A 214 -32.93 34.27 35.39
C SER A 214 -33.01 33.03 36.28
N LEU A 215 -31.83 32.39 36.45
CA LEU A 215 -31.39 31.60 37.60
C LEU A 215 -32.26 30.42 38.09
N GLU A 216 -31.69 29.23 37.96
CA GLU A 216 -31.37 28.43 39.16
C GLU A 216 -30.05 27.66 38.93
N MET A 217 -29.31 27.37 39.99
CA MET A 217 -28.11 26.53 39.92
C MET A 217 -28.27 25.32 40.82
N VAL A 218 -28.20 24.14 40.22
CA VAL A 218 -27.93 22.87 40.91
C VAL A 218 -26.65 22.32 40.29
N GLY A 219 -25.64 22.06 41.11
CA GLY A 219 -24.36 21.53 40.66
C GLY A 219 -24.32 20.02 40.84
N GLU A 220 -24.03 19.29 39.76
CA GLU A 220 -23.64 17.89 39.80
C GLU A 220 -22.22 17.71 39.24
N LEU A 221 -21.67 16.51 39.39
CA LEU A 221 -20.24 16.28 39.56
C LEU A 221 -19.38 16.65 38.33
N HIS A 222 -18.14 17.09 38.60
CA HIS A 222 -17.07 17.08 37.63
C HIS A 222 -16.70 15.62 37.28
N ASP A 223 -17.12 15.17 36.10
CA ASP A 223 -16.42 14.11 35.38
C ASP A 223 -15.07 14.69 34.90
N PRO A 224 -13.92 14.00 35.06
CA PRO A 224 -12.65 14.50 34.56
C PRO A 224 -12.70 14.52 33.02
N ALA A 225 -12.43 15.69 32.44
CA ALA A 225 -12.58 15.88 31.00
C ALA A 225 -11.70 14.91 30.21
N VAL A 226 -12.34 14.05 29.41
CA VAL A 226 -11.69 13.43 28.25
C VAL A 226 -11.14 14.58 27.41
N GLU A 227 -9.82 14.65 27.27
CA GLU A 227 -9.17 15.71 26.51
C GLU A 227 -9.52 15.53 25.03
N SER A 228 -10.58 16.20 24.60
CA SER A 228 -11.16 16.01 23.27
C SER A 228 -10.13 16.39 22.22
N THR A 229 -9.57 15.38 21.57
CA THR A 229 -8.68 15.53 20.41
C THR A 229 -9.38 16.42 19.40
N LYS A 230 -8.85 17.63 19.20
CA LYS A 230 -9.46 18.59 18.28
C LYS A 230 -9.50 17.93 16.90
N PRO A 231 -10.68 17.83 16.26
CA PRO A 231 -10.78 17.18 14.96
C PRO A 231 -9.79 17.85 14.01
N PRO A 232 -9.05 17.07 13.21
CA PRO A 232 -7.96 17.60 12.42
C PRO A 232 -8.48 18.65 11.42
N PRO A 233 -7.69 19.67 11.09
CA PRO A 233 -8.18 20.81 10.32
C PRO A 233 -8.70 20.37 8.94
N LEU A 234 -9.96 20.71 8.69
CA LEU A 234 -10.66 20.45 7.43
C LEU A 234 -9.86 21.00 6.24
N ALA A 235 -9.93 20.31 5.09
CA ALA A 235 -9.20 20.68 3.88
C ALA A 235 -9.57 22.08 3.34
N GLY A 236 -10.74 22.62 3.71
CA GLY A 236 -11.15 24.00 3.41
C GLY A 236 -11.15 24.30 1.91
N ALA A 237 -10.29 25.22 1.46
CA ALA A 237 -10.15 25.55 0.04
C ALA A 237 -9.58 24.39 -0.83
N ASN A 238 -9.06 23.33 -0.20
CA ASN A 238 -8.53 22.14 -0.88
C ASN A 238 -9.51 20.97 -0.94
N VAL A 239 -10.77 21.11 -0.47
CA VAL A 239 -11.81 20.08 -0.64
C VAL A 239 -11.90 19.62 -2.09
N MET A 240 -12.02 18.31 -2.31
CA MET A 240 -12.08 17.66 -3.63
C MET A 240 -13.15 16.57 -3.67
N ASN A 241 -13.56 16.22 -4.88
CA ASN A 241 -14.20 14.94 -5.16
C ASN A 241 -13.10 13.87 -5.24
N ILE A 242 -13.19 12.81 -4.44
CA ILE A 242 -12.23 11.70 -4.41
C ILE A 242 -12.97 10.41 -4.75
N ILE A 243 -12.43 9.63 -5.69
CA ILE A 243 -12.93 8.28 -6.01
C ILE A 243 -11.79 7.28 -5.82
N LEU A 244 -11.79 6.58 -4.69
CA LEU A 244 -10.87 5.48 -4.44
C LEU A 244 -11.39 4.23 -5.16
N VAL A 245 -10.51 3.55 -5.89
CA VAL A 245 -10.84 2.34 -6.66
C VAL A 245 -9.92 1.21 -6.22
N ALA A 246 -10.52 0.11 -5.78
CA ALA A 246 -9.83 -1.05 -5.25
C ALA A 246 -10.64 -2.33 -5.51
N ILE A 247 -9.98 -3.49 -5.50
CA ILE A 247 -10.66 -4.79 -5.61
C ILE A 247 -10.94 -5.45 -4.25
N GLU A 248 -10.45 -4.86 -3.16
CA GLU A 248 -10.81 -5.20 -1.79
C GLU A 248 -11.41 -3.95 -1.15
N CYS A 249 -12.38 -4.13 -0.25
CA CYS A 249 -12.99 -3.11 0.56
C CYS A 249 -13.60 -3.80 1.80
N ALA A 250 -13.00 -3.59 2.97
CA ALA A 250 -13.54 -4.12 4.22
C ALA A 250 -14.86 -3.42 4.59
N PRO A 251 -15.85 -4.12 5.18
CA PRO A 251 -15.83 -5.54 5.56
C PRO A 251 -16.17 -6.52 4.41
N TRP A 252 -16.68 -6.05 3.27
CA TRP A 252 -17.32 -6.89 2.24
C TRP A 252 -16.37 -7.76 1.39
N SER A 253 -15.11 -7.36 1.24
CA SER A 253 -14.06 -8.15 0.58
C SER A 253 -12.66 -7.77 1.10
N LYS A 254 -11.94 -8.74 1.67
CA LYS A 254 -10.61 -8.54 2.24
C LYS A 254 -9.78 -9.82 2.10
N THR A 255 -8.52 -9.70 1.71
CA THR A 255 -7.51 -10.77 1.78
C THR A 255 -6.20 -10.30 2.41
N GLY A 256 -5.94 -8.99 2.36
CA GLY A 256 -4.80 -8.35 3.00
C GLY A 256 -5.10 -6.90 3.39
N GLY A 257 -4.05 -6.11 3.60
CA GLY A 257 -4.19 -4.72 4.04
C GLY A 257 -4.86 -3.78 3.03
N LEU A 258 -5.00 -4.18 1.75
CA LEU A 258 -5.71 -3.38 0.75
C LEU A 258 -7.18 -3.16 1.13
N GLY A 259 -7.87 -4.21 1.61
CA GLY A 259 -9.24 -4.10 2.10
C GLY A 259 -9.38 -3.11 3.26
N ASP A 260 -8.38 -3.05 4.15
CA ASP A 260 -8.35 -2.14 5.29
C ASP A 260 -8.13 -0.68 4.86
N VAL A 261 -7.21 -0.42 3.94
CA VAL A 261 -7.03 0.92 3.37
C VAL A 261 -8.30 1.37 2.66
N ALA A 262 -8.92 0.50 1.85
CA ALA A 262 -10.12 0.81 1.09
C ALA A 262 -11.41 0.91 1.95
N GLY A 263 -11.40 0.38 3.19
CA GLY A 263 -12.46 0.60 4.17
C GLY A 263 -12.27 1.90 4.96
N SER A 264 -11.03 2.23 5.35
CA SER A 264 -10.76 3.17 6.45
C SER A 264 -10.21 4.54 6.00
N LEU A 265 -9.27 4.57 5.03
CA LEU A 265 -8.73 5.84 4.49
C LEU A 265 -9.82 6.74 3.88
N PRO A 266 -10.83 6.20 3.16
CA PRO A 266 -11.98 6.97 2.70
C PRO A 266 -12.74 7.69 3.82
N LYS A 267 -12.98 7.02 4.96
CA LYS A 267 -13.65 7.63 6.12
C LYS A 267 -12.85 8.81 6.66
N ALA A 268 -11.53 8.66 6.79
CA ALA A 268 -10.64 9.71 7.28
C ALA A 268 -10.59 10.93 6.33
N LEU A 269 -10.58 10.71 5.01
CA LEU A 269 -10.67 11.79 4.02
C LEU A 269 -12.05 12.49 4.06
N ALA A 270 -13.13 11.74 4.28
CA ALA A 270 -14.48 12.28 4.42
C ALA A 270 -14.63 13.13 5.70
N ARG A 271 -14.10 12.67 6.84
CA ARG A 271 -14.01 13.45 8.10
C ARG A 271 -13.30 14.80 7.92
N ARG A 272 -12.32 14.87 7.03
CA ARG A 272 -11.56 16.09 6.69
C ARG A 272 -12.28 17.01 5.67
N GLY A 273 -13.48 16.63 5.23
CA GLY A 273 -14.40 17.45 4.43
C GLY A 273 -14.39 17.15 2.93
N HIS A 274 -13.72 16.09 2.47
CA HIS A 274 -13.77 15.67 1.07
C HIS A 274 -15.08 14.94 0.75
N ARG A 275 -15.54 15.02 -0.50
CA ARG A 275 -16.61 14.15 -1.00
C ARG A 275 -15.97 12.87 -1.50
N VAL A 276 -16.13 11.75 -0.78
CA VAL A 276 -15.35 10.53 -1.02
C VAL A 276 -16.26 9.36 -1.43
N MET A 277 -15.87 8.70 -2.51
CA MET A 277 -16.46 7.45 -2.99
C MET A 277 -15.42 6.33 -2.95
N VAL A 278 -15.87 5.11 -2.67
CA VAL A 278 -15.13 3.87 -2.91
C VAL A 278 -15.82 3.09 -4.02
N VAL A 279 -15.06 2.63 -5.01
CA VAL A 279 -15.54 1.78 -6.09
C VAL A 279 -14.86 0.43 -6.00
N ALA A 280 -15.65 -0.63 -5.80
CA ALA A 280 -15.20 -2.01 -5.67
C ALA A 280 -16.07 -2.98 -6.49
N PRO A 281 -15.63 -4.21 -6.78
CA PRO A 281 -16.49 -5.24 -7.37
C PRO A 281 -17.44 -5.87 -6.35
N ARG A 282 -18.63 -6.32 -6.78
CA ARG A 282 -19.57 -7.09 -5.95
C ARG A 282 -19.26 -8.59 -6.08
N TYR A 283 -18.64 -9.18 -5.06
CA TYR A 283 -18.24 -10.60 -5.09
C TYR A 283 -19.32 -11.57 -4.57
N ALA A 284 -20.19 -11.10 -3.69
CA ALA A 284 -21.34 -11.84 -3.17
C ALA A 284 -22.54 -10.91 -2.92
N GLU A 285 -23.67 -11.49 -2.53
CA GLU A 285 -24.87 -10.74 -2.17
C GLU A 285 -24.72 -10.08 -0.80
N TYR A 286 -24.09 -8.91 -0.78
CA TYR A 286 -24.03 -8.00 0.37
C TYR A 286 -25.42 -7.46 0.73
N VAL A 287 -25.69 -7.29 2.02
CA VAL A 287 -27.02 -7.00 2.58
C VAL A 287 -27.34 -5.50 2.59
N GLU A 288 -26.33 -4.66 2.83
CA GLU A 288 -26.47 -3.22 2.98
C GLU A 288 -26.56 -2.47 1.63
N PRO A 289 -25.73 -2.79 0.60
CA PRO A 289 -25.75 -2.12 -0.69
C PRO A 289 -27.02 -2.40 -1.49
N ARG A 290 -27.67 -1.32 -1.95
CA ARG A 290 -28.93 -1.37 -2.73
C ARG A 290 -28.68 -1.06 -4.20
N ASP A 291 -29.40 -1.75 -5.08
CA ASP A 291 -29.36 -1.49 -6.53
C ASP A 291 -29.84 -0.06 -6.83
N ILE A 292 -29.04 0.71 -7.56
CA ILE A 292 -29.39 2.10 -7.94
C ILE A 292 -30.17 2.18 -9.26
N GLY A 293 -30.48 1.03 -9.89
CA GLY A 293 -31.18 0.93 -11.18
C GLY A 293 -30.34 1.29 -12.41
N VAL A 294 -29.13 1.80 -12.22
CA VAL A 294 -28.21 2.13 -13.32
C VAL A 294 -27.62 0.86 -13.92
N ARG A 295 -27.60 0.79 -15.25
CA ARG A 295 -26.96 -0.25 -16.07
C ARG A 295 -26.10 0.39 -17.14
N LYS A 296 -24.91 -0.15 -17.39
CA LYS A 296 -23.97 0.30 -18.42
C LYS A 296 -23.35 -0.89 -19.14
N LYS A 297 -22.96 -0.72 -20.41
CA LYS A 297 -22.37 -1.79 -21.24
C LYS A 297 -20.97 -1.41 -21.71
N TYR A 298 -20.02 -2.30 -21.49
CA TYR A 298 -18.60 -2.08 -21.70
C TYR A 298 -18.01 -3.13 -22.63
N LYS A 299 -17.29 -2.69 -23.67
CA LYS A 299 -16.65 -3.60 -24.62
C LYS A 299 -15.37 -4.21 -24.04
N VAL A 300 -15.39 -5.52 -23.86
CA VAL A 300 -14.27 -6.35 -23.36
C VAL A 300 -14.16 -7.58 -24.25
N ASP A 301 -12.98 -7.80 -24.84
CA ASP A 301 -12.74 -8.94 -25.75
C ASP A 301 -13.80 -9.09 -26.87
N GLY A 302 -14.19 -7.95 -27.47
CA GLY A 302 -15.24 -7.86 -28.49
C GLY A 302 -16.69 -7.96 -27.98
N GLN A 303 -16.91 -8.42 -26.74
CA GLN A 303 -18.22 -8.65 -26.13
C GLN A 303 -18.68 -7.41 -25.34
N ASP A 304 -19.99 -7.13 -25.37
CA ASP A 304 -20.59 -6.03 -24.63
C ASP A 304 -21.09 -6.50 -23.26
N MET A 305 -20.26 -6.32 -22.22
CA MET A 305 -20.51 -6.77 -20.85
C MET A 305 -21.36 -5.75 -20.09
N GLU A 306 -22.50 -6.18 -19.53
CA GLU A 306 -23.33 -5.31 -18.68
C GLU A 306 -22.80 -5.25 -17.25
N VAL A 307 -22.74 -4.04 -16.71
CA VAL A 307 -22.40 -3.72 -15.31
C VAL A 307 -23.59 -3.00 -14.68
N SER A 308 -23.94 -3.45 -13.48
CA SER A 308 -24.90 -2.83 -12.58
C SER A 308 -24.18 -2.27 -11.35
N TYR A 309 -24.80 -1.31 -10.68
CA TYR A 309 -24.19 -0.58 -9.56
C TYR A 309 -25.07 -0.67 -8.32
N PHE A 310 -24.46 -1.00 -7.19
CA PHE A 310 -25.10 -1.04 -5.88
C PHE A 310 -24.44 0.00 -4.97
N HIS A 311 -25.23 0.69 -4.14
CA HIS A 311 -24.76 1.80 -3.29
C HIS A 311 -25.14 1.59 -1.82
N VAL A 312 -24.22 1.92 -0.92
CA VAL A 312 -24.48 2.21 0.49
C VAL A 312 -23.67 3.44 0.90
N TYR A 313 -24.20 4.24 1.84
CA TYR A 313 -23.53 5.41 2.38
C TYR A 313 -23.23 5.18 3.86
N ILE A 314 -21.95 5.23 4.23
CA ILE A 314 -21.45 4.91 5.58
C ILE A 314 -20.33 5.91 5.93
N ASP A 315 -20.37 6.49 7.13
CA ASP A 315 -19.32 7.36 7.70
C ASP A 315 -18.79 8.49 6.81
N GLY A 316 -19.70 9.09 6.02
CA GLY A 316 -19.39 10.17 5.09
C GLY A 316 -19.05 9.74 3.66
N VAL A 317 -18.95 8.42 3.41
CA VAL A 317 -18.40 7.82 2.18
C VAL A 317 -19.49 7.13 1.36
N ASP A 318 -19.45 7.33 0.04
CA ASP A 318 -20.26 6.61 -0.94
C ASP A 318 -19.58 5.29 -1.35
N PHE A 319 -20.03 4.15 -0.84
CA PHE A 319 -19.53 2.84 -1.26
C PHE A 319 -20.34 2.29 -2.44
N ILE A 320 -19.66 2.07 -3.58
CA ILE A 320 -20.25 1.66 -4.86
C ILE A 320 -19.68 0.30 -5.30
N PHE A 321 -20.56 -0.68 -5.42
CA PHE A 321 -20.22 -2.05 -5.82
C PHE A 321 -20.67 -2.32 -7.26
N MET A 322 -19.73 -2.69 -8.12
CA MET A 322 -19.98 -3.11 -9.49
C MET A 322 -20.37 -4.59 -9.53
N ASP A 323 -21.63 -4.85 -9.83
CA ASP A 323 -22.15 -6.20 -10.01
C ASP A 323 -22.28 -6.56 -11.50
N THR A 324 -21.66 -7.68 -11.86
CA THR A 324 -21.64 -8.27 -13.20
C THR A 324 -21.28 -9.76 -13.05
N PRO A 325 -21.71 -10.67 -13.95
CA PRO A 325 -21.43 -12.10 -13.83
C PRO A 325 -19.95 -12.49 -13.73
N MET A 326 -19.01 -11.61 -14.09
CA MET A 326 -17.58 -11.86 -13.94
C MET A 326 -17.05 -11.77 -12.49
N PHE A 327 -17.80 -11.18 -11.54
CA PHE A 327 -17.35 -11.00 -10.15
C PHE A 327 -18.10 -11.85 -9.12
N ARG A 328 -19.35 -12.21 -9.40
CA ARG A 328 -20.20 -12.98 -8.49
C ARG A 328 -19.62 -14.34 -8.11
N HIS A 329 -19.93 -14.79 -6.90
CA HIS A 329 -19.57 -16.10 -6.34
C HIS A 329 -18.05 -16.33 -6.13
N MET A 330 -17.24 -15.26 -6.11
CA MET A 330 -15.80 -15.34 -5.85
C MET A 330 -15.39 -14.82 -4.46
N GLN A 331 -16.32 -14.64 -3.52
CA GLN A 331 -16.03 -14.05 -2.20
C GLN A 331 -14.96 -14.80 -1.39
N TYR A 332 -14.79 -16.11 -1.62
CA TYR A 332 -13.74 -16.91 -0.97
C TYR A 332 -12.38 -16.83 -1.68
N ASN A 333 -12.31 -16.34 -2.92
CA ASN A 333 -11.07 -16.16 -3.67
C ASN A 333 -11.27 -15.18 -4.85
N ILE A 334 -11.20 -13.88 -4.55
CA ILE A 334 -11.39 -12.80 -5.54
C ILE A 334 -10.35 -12.80 -6.68
N TYR A 335 -9.21 -13.47 -6.46
CA TYR A 335 -8.09 -13.61 -7.38
C TYR A 335 -8.20 -14.83 -8.31
N ALA A 336 -9.21 -15.69 -8.14
CA ALA A 336 -9.35 -16.95 -8.88
C ALA A 336 -9.53 -16.77 -10.40
N GLY A 337 -9.21 -17.82 -11.16
CA GLY A 337 -9.36 -17.89 -12.62
C GLY A 337 -8.03 -17.89 -13.38
N LYS A 338 -8.09 -17.97 -14.72
CA LYS A 338 -6.87 -17.91 -15.54
C LYS A 338 -6.42 -16.47 -15.68
N ARG A 339 -5.11 -16.27 -15.88
CA ARG A 339 -4.46 -14.95 -16.03
C ARG A 339 -5.17 -14.01 -17.02
N GLN A 340 -5.67 -14.52 -18.15
CA GLN A 340 -6.44 -13.75 -19.14
C GLN A 340 -7.87 -13.43 -18.68
N ASP A 341 -8.51 -14.29 -17.89
CA ASP A 341 -9.83 -14.01 -17.31
C ASP A 341 -9.71 -12.86 -16.30
N ILE A 342 -8.70 -12.91 -15.43
CA ILE A 342 -8.40 -11.84 -14.47
C ILE A 342 -8.10 -10.52 -15.20
N LEU A 343 -7.29 -10.55 -16.28
CA LEU A 343 -7.06 -9.38 -17.14
C LEU A 343 -8.37 -8.80 -17.68
N LYS A 344 -9.27 -9.63 -18.24
CA LYS A 344 -10.58 -9.18 -18.74
C LYS A 344 -11.46 -8.58 -17.64
N ARG A 345 -11.40 -9.13 -16.40
CA ARG A 345 -12.06 -8.54 -15.23
C ARG A 345 -11.49 -7.15 -14.89
N MET A 346 -10.17 -6.99 -14.85
CA MET A 346 -9.54 -5.69 -14.54
C MET A 346 -9.81 -4.64 -15.64
N VAL A 347 -9.83 -5.07 -16.92
CA VAL A 347 -10.25 -4.24 -18.06
C VAL A 347 -11.70 -3.76 -17.90
N LEU A 348 -12.64 -4.65 -17.56
CA LEU A 348 -14.05 -4.30 -17.32
C LEU A 348 -14.16 -3.29 -16.16
N PHE A 349 -13.53 -3.61 -15.03
CA PHE A 349 -13.58 -2.82 -13.81
C PHE A 349 -13.03 -1.40 -14.02
N CYS A 350 -11.85 -1.26 -14.65
CA CYS A 350 -11.24 0.05 -14.86
C CYS A 350 -11.98 0.89 -15.91
N LYS A 351 -12.54 0.28 -16.97
CA LYS A 351 -13.40 0.99 -17.93
C LYS A 351 -14.65 1.55 -17.24
N ALA A 352 -15.32 0.72 -16.44
CA ALA A 352 -16.51 1.13 -15.69
C ALA A 352 -16.19 2.19 -14.61
N ALA A 353 -15.06 2.07 -13.92
CA ALA A 353 -14.69 2.96 -12.80
C ALA A 353 -14.43 4.41 -13.22
N VAL A 354 -13.86 4.66 -14.40
CA VAL A 354 -13.65 6.04 -14.89
C VAL A 354 -14.96 6.75 -15.20
N GLU A 355 -16.02 6.02 -15.56
CA GLU A 355 -17.34 6.58 -15.94
C GLU A 355 -18.34 6.74 -14.78
N VAL A 356 -18.12 6.02 -13.67
CA VAL A 356 -18.89 6.17 -12.41
C VAL A 356 -19.22 7.64 -12.05
N PRO A 357 -18.27 8.61 -12.05
CA PRO A 357 -18.55 9.99 -11.67
C PRO A 357 -19.67 10.69 -12.46
N TRP A 358 -20.03 10.24 -13.66
CA TRP A 358 -21.16 10.82 -14.43
C TRP A 358 -22.47 10.04 -14.30
N TYR A 359 -22.44 8.77 -13.93
CA TYR A 359 -23.59 7.87 -14.04
C TYR A 359 -24.14 7.36 -12.71
N VAL A 360 -23.45 7.58 -11.59
CA VAL A 360 -23.86 7.13 -10.26
C VAL A 360 -24.31 8.34 -9.41
N PRO A 361 -25.63 8.57 -9.24
CA PRO A 361 -26.17 9.75 -8.56
C PRO A 361 -26.22 9.56 -7.04
N CYS A 362 -25.05 9.57 -6.39
CA CYS A 362 -24.93 9.56 -4.93
C CYS A 362 -25.66 10.75 -4.30
N GLY A 363 -26.66 10.48 -3.43
CA GLY A 363 -27.51 11.54 -2.87
C GLY A 363 -28.34 12.30 -3.92
N GLY A 364 -28.58 11.71 -5.09
CA GLY A 364 -29.26 12.35 -6.22
C GLY A 364 -28.37 13.21 -7.13
N VAL A 365 -27.08 13.36 -6.82
CA VAL A 365 -26.15 14.21 -7.58
C VAL A 365 -24.88 13.42 -7.91
N CYS A 366 -24.56 13.28 -9.20
CA CYS A 366 -23.32 12.63 -9.64
C CYS A 366 -22.07 13.40 -9.14
N TYR A 367 -20.88 12.79 -9.19
CA TYR A 367 -19.64 13.44 -8.74
C TYR A 367 -19.12 14.47 -9.76
N GLY A 368 -19.30 14.20 -11.05
CA GLY A 368 -18.70 14.97 -12.15
C GLY A 368 -17.18 14.83 -12.21
N ASP A 369 -16.57 15.48 -13.19
CA ASP A 369 -15.11 15.55 -13.38
C ASP A 369 -14.49 16.80 -12.73
N GLY A 370 -15.33 17.74 -12.28
CA GLY A 370 -14.93 18.97 -11.59
C GLY A 370 -14.20 18.69 -10.28
N ASN A 371 -12.93 19.10 -10.23
CA ASN A 371 -12.04 18.95 -9.06
C ASN A 371 -11.99 17.49 -8.53
N LEU A 372 -12.03 16.53 -9.45
CA LEU A 372 -12.00 15.09 -9.20
C LEU A 372 -10.57 14.55 -9.17
N VAL A 373 -10.29 13.65 -8.21
CA VAL A 373 -9.09 12.81 -8.22
C VAL A 373 -9.46 11.34 -7.98
N PHE A 374 -8.96 10.45 -8.84
CA PHE A 374 -9.01 9.01 -8.62
C PHE A 374 -7.83 8.54 -7.78
N ILE A 375 -8.06 7.60 -6.86
CA ILE A 375 -7.02 6.86 -6.13
C ILE A 375 -7.10 5.39 -6.57
N ALA A 376 -6.31 5.01 -7.55
CA ALA A 376 -6.19 3.65 -8.05
C ALA A 376 -5.24 2.85 -7.15
N ASN A 377 -5.68 1.72 -6.60
CA ASN A 377 -4.86 0.82 -5.79
C ASN A 377 -4.39 -0.43 -6.56
N ASP A 378 -3.08 -0.68 -6.53
CA ASP A 378 -2.35 -1.80 -7.14
C ASP A 378 -2.56 -2.02 -8.65
N TRP A 379 -1.84 -3.01 -9.20
CA TRP A 379 -1.89 -3.38 -10.61
C TRP A 379 -3.31 -3.65 -11.13
N HIS A 380 -4.22 -4.10 -10.26
CA HIS A 380 -5.63 -4.33 -10.52
C HIS A 380 -6.34 -3.12 -11.13
N THR A 381 -5.98 -1.92 -10.65
CA THR A 381 -6.58 -0.66 -11.06
C THR A 381 -5.60 0.25 -11.78
N ALA A 382 -4.35 -0.17 -11.98
CA ALA A 382 -3.34 0.55 -12.76
C ALA A 382 -3.72 0.76 -14.25
N LEU A 383 -4.76 0.11 -14.77
CA LEU A 383 -5.39 0.49 -16.06
C LEU A 383 -6.20 1.79 -15.99
N LEU A 384 -6.70 2.19 -14.82
CA LEU A 384 -7.50 3.42 -14.63
C LEU A 384 -6.79 4.68 -15.10
N PRO A 385 -5.56 5.02 -14.66
CA PRO A 385 -4.83 6.19 -15.17
C PRO A 385 -4.55 6.10 -16.69
N VAL A 386 -4.36 4.88 -17.22
CA VAL A 386 -4.16 4.65 -18.66
C VAL A 386 -5.45 4.99 -19.44
N TYR A 387 -6.61 4.52 -18.99
CA TYR A 387 -7.90 4.85 -19.62
C TYR A 387 -8.26 6.33 -19.44
N LEU A 388 -8.02 6.92 -18.25
CA LEU A 388 -8.22 8.34 -17.99
C LEU A 388 -7.43 9.20 -18.98
N LYS A 389 -6.17 8.83 -19.26
CA LYS A 389 -5.37 9.47 -20.32
C LYS A 389 -5.96 9.19 -21.71
N ALA A 390 -5.99 7.93 -22.11
CA ALA A 390 -6.16 7.53 -23.51
C ALA A 390 -7.58 7.72 -24.07
N ASN A 391 -8.61 7.49 -23.23
CA ASN A 391 -10.01 7.58 -23.66
C ASN A 391 -10.60 8.97 -23.39
N TYR A 392 -10.12 9.69 -22.37
CA TYR A 392 -10.73 10.95 -21.93
C TYR A 392 -9.82 12.16 -22.15
N ARG A 393 -8.69 12.28 -21.45
CA ARG A 393 -7.84 13.50 -21.53
C ARG A 393 -7.32 13.78 -22.93
N ASP A 394 -6.84 12.76 -23.63
CA ASP A 394 -6.29 12.89 -24.98
C ASP A 394 -7.40 13.20 -26.03
N ASN A 395 -8.69 13.05 -25.65
CA ASN A 395 -9.87 13.45 -26.41
C ASN A 395 -10.55 14.72 -25.85
N GLY A 396 -9.94 15.44 -24.91
CA GLY A 396 -10.45 16.70 -24.36
C GLY A 396 -11.51 16.57 -23.25
N LEU A 397 -11.76 15.36 -22.72
CA LEU A 397 -12.65 15.12 -21.58
C LEU A 397 -11.83 14.96 -20.28
N MET A 398 -12.41 15.27 -19.11
CA MET A 398 -11.77 15.07 -17.80
C MET A 398 -10.37 15.71 -17.65
N SER A 399 -10.08 16.78 -18.41
CA SER A 399 -8.73 17.34 -18.55
C SER A 399 -8.11 17.82 -17.22
N PHE A 400 -8.96 18.19 -16.25
CA PHE A 400 -8.55 18.62 -14.90
C PHE A 400 -8.64 17.50 -13.85
N THR A 401 -9.23 16.35 -14.17
CA THR A 401 -9.30 15.17 -13.28
C THR A 401 -7.93 14.54 -13.12
N ARG A 402 -7.49 14.25 -11.90
CA ARG A 402 -6.18 13.62 -11.63
C ARG A 402 -6.31 12.17 -11.17
N SER A 403 -5.18 11.48 -11.10
CA SER A 403 -5.04 10.08 -10.76
C SER A 403 -3.79 9.86 -9.92
N ILE A 404 -3.97 9.21 -8.77
CA ILE A 404 -2.91 8.67 -7.92
C ILE A 404 -2.92 7.16 -8.09
N LEU A 405 -1.74 6.56 -8.27
CA LEU A 405 -1.56 5.10 -8.21
C LEU A 405 -0.89 4.72 -6.89
N VAL A 406 -1.58 3.97 -6.04
CA VAL A 406 -1.08 3.47 -4.75
C VAL A 406 -0.52 2.06 -4.95
N VAL A 407 0.75 1.87 -4.59
CA VAL A 407 1.45 0.58 -4.61
C VAL A 407 1.45 0.03 -3.19
N HIS A 408 0.64 -1.01 -2.93
CA HIS A 408 0.66 -1.77 -1.68
C HIS A 408 1.61 -2.96 -1.78
N ASN A 409 1.75 -3.58 -2.96
CA ASN A 409 2.73 -4.64 -3.20
C ASN A 409 3.20 -4.71 -4.67
N ILE A 410 4.45 -4.30 -4.92
CA ILE A 410 5.10 -4.29 -6.25
C ILE A 410 5.36 -5.68 -6.85
N ALA A 411 5.26 -6.77 -6.08
CA ALA A 411 5.50 -8.13 -6.59
C ALA A 411 4.38 -8.59 -7.55
N HIS A 412 3.16 -8.11 -7.36
CA HIS A 412 2.02 -8.42 -8.25
C HIS A 412 1.83 -7.26 -9.23
N GLN A 413 1.99 -7.53 -10.54
CA GLN A 413 2.15 -6.47 -11.56
C GLN A 413 1.22 -6.59 -12.77
N GLY A 414 0.37 -7.63 -12.84
CA GLY A 414 -0.45 -7.90 -14.02
C GLY A 414 0.38 -8.20 -15.27
N ARG A 415 1.32 -9.15 -15.18
CA ARG A 415 2.22 -9.53 -16.28
C ARG A 415 1.54 -10.42 -17.34
N GLY A 416 2.04 -10.37 -18.57
CA GLY A 416 1.62 -11.24 -19.68
C GLY A 416 2.52 -11.17 -20.91
N PRO A 417 2.26 -12.02 -21.93
CA PRO A 417 2.80 -11.85 -23.28
C PRO A 417 2.26 -10.55 -23.93
N MET A 418 3.01 -9.97 -24.88
CA MET A 418 2.66 -8.68 -25.51
C MET A 418 1.41 -8.72 -26.41
N GLU A 419 0.93 -9.91 -26.72
CA GLU A 419 -0.30 -10.20 -27.46
C GLU A 419 -1.55 -9.80 -26.64
N ASP A 420 -1.51 -9.95 -25.31
CA ASP A 420 -2.64 -9.66 -24.41
C ASP A 420 -3.08 -8.19 -24.41
N PHE A 421 -2.27 -7.28 -24.99
CA PHE A 421 -2.62 -5.88 -25.21
C PHE A 421 -3.95 -5.73 -25.97
N CYS A 422 -4.30 -6.69 -26.84
CA CYS A 422 -5.58 -6.68 -27.57
C CYS A 422 -6.80 -6.66 -26.63
N PHE A 423 -6.75 -7.32 -25.48
CA PHE A 423 -7.86 -7.37 -24.52
C PHE A 423 -8.11 -6.03 -23.82
N VAL A 424 -7.07 -5.18 -23.70
CA VAL A 424 -7.18 -3.84 -23.10
C VAL A 424 -8.09 -2.95 -23.94
N GLY A 425 -8.09 -3.12 -25.26
CA GLY A 425 -8.93 -2.37 -26.19
C GLY A 425 -8.51 -0.89 -26.28
N LEU A 426 -7.20 -0.64 -26.44
CA LEU A 426 -6.61 0.67 -26.68
C LEU A 426 -5.95 0.71 -28.06
N PRO A 427 -5.82 1.89 -28.70
CA PRO A 427 -5.02 2.06 -29.92
C PRO A 427 -3.55 1.64 -29.74
N ASP A 428 -2.95 1.04 -30.78
CA ASP A 428 -1.57 0.48 -30.72
C ASP A 428 -0.48 1.47 -30.29
N HIS A 429 -0.67 2.77 -30.46
CA HIS A 429 0.32 3.77 -30.02
C HIS A 429 0.43 3.89 -28.48
N TYR A 430 -0.48 3.29 -27.71
CA TYR A 430 -0.34 3.13 -26.26
C TYR A 430 0.41 1.83 -25.85
N LYS A 431 0.74 0.94 -26.79
CA LYS A 431 1.34 -0.38 -26.50
C LYS A 431 2.69 -0.28 -25.79
N ASP A 432 3.50 0.73 -26.10
CA ASP A 432 4.80 0.96 -25.46
C ASP A 432 4.70 1.40 -23.98
N LEU A 433 3.52 1.83 -23.51
CA LEU A 433 3.28 2.04 -22.07
C LEU A 433 3.33 0.69 -21.33
N PHE A 434 2.81 -0.37 -21.92
CA PHE A 434 2.71 -1.70 -21.31
C PHE A 434 3.98 -2.52 -21.41
N LYS A 435 4.93 -2.15 -22.27
CA LYS A 435 6.21 -2.84 -22.38
C LYS A 435 7.04 -2.67 -21.11
N LEU A 436 7.51 -3.81 -20.61
CA LEU A 436 8.66 -3.94 -19.72
C LEU A 436 9.63 -4.96 -20.35
N TYR A 437 10.94 -4.72 -20.25
CA TYR A 437 11.97 -5.65 -20.70
C TYR A 437 12.49 -6.48 -19.52
N ASP A 438 12.42 -7.79 -19.64
CA ASP A 438 13.05 -8.75 -18.73
C ASP A 438 14.36 -9.25 -19.36
N PRO A 439 15.52 -9.17 -18.69
CA PRO A 439 16.80 -9.65 -19.24
C PRO A 439 16.83 -11.14 -19.59
N VAL A 440 15.93 -11.95 -19.03
CA VAL A 440 15.79 -13.39 -19.31
C VAL A 440 14.57 -13.65 -20.21
N GLY A 441 13.46 -12.94 -19.98
CA GLY A 441 12.18 -13.17 -20.67
C GLY A 441 11.91 -12.33 -21.93
N GLY A 442 12.68 -11.27 -22.18
CA GLY A 442 12.46 -10.33 -23.29
C GLY A 442 11.37 -9.27 -23.01
N GLU A 443 10.83 -8.65 -24.07
CA GLU A 443 9.69 -7.73 -23.95
C GLU A 443 8.43 -8.47 -23.50
N HIS A 444 7.79 -7.98 -22.43
CA HIS A 444 6.53 -8.51 -21.92
C HIS A 444 5.56 -7.40 -21.51
N PHE A 445 4.27 -7.74 -21.50
CA PHE A 445 3.16 -6.87 -21.12
C PHE A 445 3.10 -6.76 -19.59
N ASN A 446 2.97 -5.54 -19.08
CA ASN A 446 2.93 -5.24 -17.66
C ASN A 446 1.96 -4.09 -17.38
N ILE A 447 0.84 -4.38 -16.71
CA ILE A 447 -0.18 -3.35 -16.40
C ILE A 447 0.39 -2.30 -15.44
N PHE A 448 1.15 -2.74 -14.42
CA PHE A 448 1.65 -1.81 -13.41
C PHE A 448 2.67 -0.84 -14.01
N ALA A 449 3.49 -1.27 -14.98
CA ALA A 449 4.36 -0.40 -15.76
C ALA A 449 3.60 0.71 -16.49
N ALA A 450 2.48 0.39 -17.14
CA ALA A 450 1.65 1.38 -17.83
C ALA A 450 0.99 2.36 -16.85
N GLY A 451 0.50 1.87 -15.69
CA GLY A 451 -0.05 2.71 -14.64
C GLY A 451 0.99 3.65 -14.01
N LEU A 452 2.19 3.15 -13.69
CA LEU A 452 3.31 3.94 -13.17
C LEU A 452 3.73 5.04 -14.15
N LYS A 453 3.80 4.73 -15.46
CA LYS A 453 4.07 5.74 -16.50
C LYS A 453 2.96 6.81 -16.56
N THR A 454 1.69 6.43 -16.47
CA THR A 454 0.53 7.33 -16.75
C THR A 454 -0.07 8.09 -15.56
N ALA A 455 0.02 7.59 -14.33
CA ALA A 455 -0.56 8.25 -13.16
C ALA A 455 0.13 9.61 -12.86
N ASP A 456 -0.62 10.60 -12.40
CA ASP A 456 -0.09 11.94 -12.10
C ASP A 456 0.78 11.91 -10.83
N ARG A 457 0.43 11.06 -9.86
CA ARG A 457 1.24 10.73 -8.68
C ARG A 457 1.28 9.23 -8.42
N VAL A 458 2.33 8.80 -7.74
CA VAL A 458 2.49 7.44 -7.22
C VAL A 458 2.66 7.55 -5.70
N VAL A 459 1.86 6.80 -4.95
CA VAL A 459 2.02 6.64 -3.50
C VAL A 459 2.44 5.20 -3.23
N THR A 460 3.22 4.97 -2.19
CA THR A 460 3.42 3.63 -1.63
C THR A 460 3.43 3.68 -0.11
N VAL A 461 3.20 2.53 0.52
CA VAL A 461 2.68 2.43 1.89
C VAL A 461 3.72 2.61 3.02
N SER A 462 4.94 3.07 2.70
CA SER A 462 5.93 3.64 3.63
C SER A 462 7.07 4.35 2.88
N HIS A 463 7.92 5.13 3.57
CA HIS A 463 9.10 5.78 2.99
C HIS A 463 10.26 4.79 2.80
N GLY A 464 10.49 3.90 3.77
CA GLY A 464 11.42 2.78 3.63
C GLY A 464 11.11 1.94 2.40
N TYR A 465 9.84 1.56 2.22
CA TYR A 465 9.42 0.83 1.02
C TYR A 465 9.51 1.65 -0.26
N ALA A 466 9.25 2.97 -0.20
CA ALA A 466 9.50 3.87 -1.34
C ALA A 466 10.97 3.95 -1.74
N TRP A 467 11.93 3.63 -0.87
CA TRP A 467 13.33 3.42 -1.24
C TRP A 467 13.56 2.01 -1.80
N GLU A 468 13.02 0.96 -1.17
CA GLU A 468 13.20 -0.43 -1.60
C GLU A 468 12.68 -0.69 -3.04
N ILE A 469 11.53 -0.13 -3.42
CA ILE A 469 11.01 -0.31 -4.79
C ILE A 469 11.85 0.39 -5.89
N ARG A 470 12.84 1.20 -5.51
CA ARG A 470 13.83 1.79 -6.42
C ARG A 470 15.12 0.97 -6.56
N THR A 471 15.34 -0.06 -5.74
CA THR A 471 16.48 -0.97 -5.90
C THR A 471 16.17 -2.10 -6.90
N LEU A 472 17.20 -2.75 -7.42
CA LEU A 472 17.06 -3.85 -8.38
C LEU A 472 16.24 -5.01 -7.80
N GLU A 473 16.49 -5.30 -6.51
CA GLU A 473 15.91 -6.38 -5.72
C GLU A 473 14.49 -6.05 -5.28
N GLY A 474 14.30 -4.91 -4.61
CA GLY A 474 13.00 -4.51 -4.05
C GLY A 474 12.00 -4.00 -5.07
N GLY A 475 12.45 -3.53 -6.24
CA GLY A 475 11.60 -3.02 -7.31
C GLY A 475 11.05 -4.07 -8.29
N TRP A 476 11.39 -5.36 -8.15
CA TRP A 476 10.87 -6.47 -8.99
C TRP A 476 10.88 -6.15 -10.50
N GLY A 477 12.00 -5.62 -11.01
CA GLY A 477 12.17 -5.22 -12.41
C GLY A 477 11.51 -3.89 -12.83
N LEU A 478 10.60 -3.32 -12.02
CA LEU A 478 9.99 -1.99 -12.28
C LEU A 478 10.88 -0.82 -11.82
N HIS A 479 11.95 -1.08 -11.08
CA HIS A 479 12.85 -0.07 -10.50
C HIS A 479 13.32 1.01 -11.51
N GLY A 480 13.57 0.67 -12.77
CA GLY A 480 13.94 1.66 -13.80
C GLY A 480 12.85 2.70 -14.02
N ILE A 481 11.62 2.25 -14.28
CA ILE A 481 10.43 3.11 -14.47
C ILE A 481 10.14 3.90 -13.19
N ILE A 482 10.33 3.30 -12.01
CA ILE A 482 10.09 3.96 -10.72
C ILE A 482 11.12 5.07 -10.48
N ASN A 483 12.39 4.87 -10.82
CA ASN A 483 13.42 5.92 -10.74
C ASN A 483 13.20 7.04 -11.78
N GLU A 484 12.71 6.74 -12.99
CA GLU A 484 12.24 7.76 -13.94
C GLU A 484 11.04 8.56 -13.39
N CYS A 485 10.22 7.93 -12.56
CA CYS A 485 9.04 8.50 -11.90
C CYS A 485 9.31 9.02 -10.47
N ASP A 486 10.56 9.10 -10.01
CA ASP A 486 10.89 9.42 -8.61
C ASP A 486 10.28 10.76 -8.14
N TRP A 487 10.28 11.76 -9.02
CA TRP A 487 9.70 13.09 -8.79
C TRP A 487 8.19 13.09 -8.45
N LYS A 488 7.49 11.99 -8.72
CA LYS A 488 6.07 11.79 -8.43
C LYS A 488 5.78 10.65 -7.45
N LEU A 489 6.80 10.00 -6.89
CA LEU A 489 6.68 8.96 -5.85
C LEU A 489 6.69 9.59 -4.45
N GLN A 490 5.76 9.16 -3.59
CA GLN A 490 5.73 9.52 -2.17
C GLN A 490 5.48 8.28 -1.29
N GLY A 491 6.24 8.14 -0.22
CA GLY A 491 5.94 7.17 0.85
C GLY A 491 4.93 7.76 1.84
N ILE A 492 3.88 7.02 2.19
CA ILE A 492 2.91 7.37 3.23
C ILE A 492 2.60 6.09 4.03
N VAL A 493 2.97 6.08 5.31
CA VAL A 493 2.64 5.00 6.24
C VAL A 493 1.12 4.93 6.44
N ASN A 494 0.56 3.71 6.40
CA ASN A 494 -0.86 3.46 6.64
C ASN A 494 -1.25 3.72 8.11
N GLY A 495 -2.51 4.08 8.35
CA GLY A 495 -3.10 4.02 9.69
C GLY A 495 -3.67 2.64 10.01
N ILE A 496 -4.20 2.49 11.21
CA ILE A 496 -5.12 1.41 11.61
C ILE A 496 -6.52 1.97 11.85
N ASP A 497 -7.54 1.13 11.72
CA ASP A 497 -8.89 1.50 12.16
C ASP A 497 -9.00 1.32 13.67
N MET A 498 -9.36 2.40 14.37
CA MET A 498 -9.45 2.46 15.84
C MET A 498 -10.84 2.07 16.37
N GLU A 499 -11.79 1.78 15.47
CA GLU A 499 -13.07 1.14 15.81
C GLU A 499 -12.89 -0.38 15.97
N ASP A 500 -12.15 -0.99 15.05
CA ASP A 500 -11.75 -2.42 15.12
C ASP A 500 -10.62 -2.64 16.14
N TRP A 501 -9.47 -1.95 15.97
CA TRP A 501 -8.23 -2.24 16.69
C TRP A 501 -8.00 -1.28 17.85
N ASN A 502 -8.75 -1.45 18.93
CA ASN A 502 -8.61 -0.65 20.16
C ASN A 502 -8.88 -1.50 21.42
N PRO A 503 -7.88 -1.75 22.29
CA PRO A 503 -8.04 -2.65 23.45
C PRO A 503 -9.11 -2.19 24.45
N GLN A 504 -9.47 -0.90 24.47
CA GLN A 504 -10.49 -0.35 25.36
C GLN A 504 -11.92 -0.71 24.92
N HIS A 505 -12.12 -1.02 23.63
CA HIS A 505 -13.43 -1.21 23.02
C HIS A 505 -13.59 -2.49 22.19
N ASP A 506 -12.50 -3.19 21.88
CA ASP A 506 -12.45 -4.45 21.12
C ASP A 506 -13.53 -5.44 21.59
N VAL A 507 -14.33 -5.94 20.63
CA VAL A 507 -15.39 -6.92 20.88
C VAL A 507 -14.86 -8.31 21.24
N HIS A 508 -13.64 -8.67 20.80
CA HIS A 508 -13.03 -9.98 20.99
C HIS A 508 -12.40 -10.18 22.37
N LEU A 509 -12.33 -9.14 23.21
CA LEU A 509 -11.80 -9.19 24.58
C LEU A 509 -12.89 -9.21 25.68
N LYS A 510 -14.15 -9.51 25.32
CA LYS A 510 -15.31 -9.41 26.22
C LYS A 510 -15.82 -10.75 26.77
N SER A 511 -15.20 -11.86 26.40
CA SER A 511 -15.58 -13.23 26.80
C SER A 511 -14.39 -14.04 27.30
N ASP A 512 -14.64 -15.29 27.72
CA ASP A 512 -13.66 -16.38 27.94
C ASP A 512 -12.54 -16.13 28.99
N GLY A 513 -12.59 -14.98 29.67
CA GLY A 513 -11.61 -14.55 30.68
C GLY A 513 -10.76 -13.36 30.25
N TYR A 514 -10.85 -12.92 28.99
CA TYR A 514 -10.24 -11.67 28.52
C TYR A 514 -10.93 -10.45 29.15
N THR A 515 -10.30 -9.28 29.01
CA THR A 515 -10.91 -7.98 29.36
C THR A 515 -10.44 -6.89 28.41
N ASN A 516 -11.30 -5.90 28.16
CA ASN A 516 -10.86 -4.63 27.61
C ASN A 516 -9.93 -3.90 28.60
N TYR A 517 -9.03 -3.06 28.08
CA TYR A 517 -8.12 -2.23 28.87
C TYR A 517 -7.71 -0.95 28.16
N SER A 518 -7.38 0.07 28.93
CA SER A 518 -6.84 1.38 28.52
C SER A 518 -5.36 1.49 28.89
N ILE A 519 -4.72 2.65 28.64
CA ILE A 519 -3.33 2.87 29.06
C ILE A 519 -3.16 2.93 30.59
N GLU A 520 -4.19 3.34 31.33
CA GLU A 520 -4.23 3.32 32.79
C GLU A 520 -4.34 1.89 33.34
N THR A 521 -5.22 1.08 32.73
CA THR A 521 -5.51 -0.30 33.15
C THR A 521 -4.67 -1.37 32.44
N LEU A 522 -3.71 -0.95 31.61
CA LEU A 522 -2.82 -1.79 30.81
C LEU A 522 -2.21 -2.96 31.59
N GLN A 523 -1.65 -2.71 32.78
CA GLN A 523 -0.92 -3.73 33.52
C GLN A 523 -1.82 -4.90 33.99
N PRO A 524 -2.90 -4.69 34.77
CA PRO A 524 -3.81 -5.78 35.13
C PRO A 524 -4.58 -6.35 33.93
N GLY A 525 -5.04 -5.49 33.00
CA GLY A 525 -5.83 -5.94 31.85
C GLY A 525 -5.05 -6.83 30.89
N LYS A 526 -3.81 -6.46 30.56
CA LYS A 526 -2.93 -7.27 29.72
C LYS A 526 -2.49 -8.57 30.41
N ALA A 527 -2.22 -8.54 31.71
CA ALA A 527 -1.93 -9.75 32.49
C ALA A 527 -3.12 -10.73 32.50
N GLN A 528 -4.36 -10.22 32.62
CA GLN A 528 -5.57 -11.03 32.50
C GLN A 528 -5.74 -11.62 31.10
N CYS A 529 -5.57 -10.83 30.03
CA CYS A 529 -5.63 -11.33 28.65
C CYS A 529 -4.54 -12.36 28.33
N LYS A 530 -3.34 -12.21 28.90
CA LYS A 530 -2.25 -13.19 28.83
C LYS A 530 -2.63 -14.52 29.49
N ALA A 531 -3.18 -14.48 30.71
CA ALA A 531 -3.63 -15.66 31.42
C ALA A 531 -4.83 -16.36 30.73
N ALA A 532 -5.74 -15.58 30.13
CA ALA A 532 -6.82 -16.10 29.31
C ALA A 532 -6.30 -16.81 28.05
N LEU A 533 -5.36 -16.20 27.33
CA LEU A 533 -4.73 -16.77 26.13
C LEU A 533 -3.92 -18.04 26.43
N GLN A 534 -3.14 -18.05 27.51
CA GLN A 534 -2.44 -19.25 27.99
C GLN A 534 -3.43 -20.38 28.27
N LYS A 535 -4.55 -20.09 28.94
CA LYS A 535 -5.59 -21.07 29.25
C LYS A 535 -6.34 -21.56 28.01
N GLU A 536 -6.71 -20.68 27.09
CA GLU A 536 -7.40 -21.00 25.83
C GLU A 536 -6.56 -21.96 24.97
N LEU A 537 -5.26 -21.69 24.88
CA LEU A 537 -4.31 -22.51 24.12
C LEU A 537 -3.76 -23.70 24.92
N GLY A 538 -4.18 -23.91 26.16
CA GLY A 538 -3.71 -25.01 27.01
C GLY A 538 -2.21 -24.96 27.33
N LEU A 539 -1.62 -23.77 27.40
CA LEU A 539 -0.26 -23.53 27.91
C LEU A 539 -0.26 -23.41 29.44
N PRO A 540 0.87 -23.64 30.12
CA PRO A 540 1.03 -23.32 31.54
C PRO A 540 0.72 -21.84 31.82
N VAL A 541 -0.32 -21.57 32.63
CA VAL A 541 -0.70 -20.21 33.00
C VAL A 541 0.34 -19.63 33.95
N ARG A 542 1.08 -18.62 33.47
CA ARG A 542 2.25 -18.01 34.11
C ARG A 542 2.34 -16.54 33.73
N GLU A 543 2.23 -15.66 34.71
CA GLU A 543 2.37 -14.21 34.51
C GLU A 543 3.83 -13.83 34.20
N ASP A 544 4.77 -14.52 34.84
CA ASP A 544 6.21 -14.24 34.80
C ASP A 544 6.85 -14.59 33.46
N VAL A 545 6.50 -15.73 32.85
CA VAL A 545 7.11 -16.21 31.60
C VAL A 545 6.82 -15.25 30.43
N PRO A 546 7.81 -14.85 29.62
CA PRO A 546 7.57 -14.03 28.43
C PRO A 546 6.74 -14.82 27.40
N LEU A 547 5.61 -14.26 26.96
CA LEU A 547 4.77 -14.86 25.92
C LEU A 547 5.01 -14.15 24.58
N ILE A 548 5.45 -14.92 23.58
CA ILE A 548 5.83 -14.46 22.25
C ILE A 548 4.76 -14.90 21.24
N GLY A 549 4.28 -13.98 20.41
CA GLY A 549 3.35 -14.24 19.32
C GLY A 549 3.97 -14.14 17.93
N PHE A 550 3.38 -14.83 16.98
CA PHE A 550 3.49 -14.58 15.53
C PHE A 550 2.10 -14.66 14.92
N ILE A 551 1.77 -13.74 14.00
CA ILE A 551 0.52 -13.73 13.24
C ILE A 551 0.85 -13.46 11.77
N GLY A 552 0.48 -14.35 10.84
CA GLY A 552 0.71 -14.09 9.42
C GLY A 552 0.38 -15.25 8.47
N ARG A 553 0.49 -14.98 7.17
CA ARG A 553 0.48 -16.04 6.14
C ARG A 553 1.75 -16.88 6.29
N LEU A 554 1.64 -18.20 6.22
CA LEU A 554 2.78 -19.10 6.35
C LEU A 554 3.51 -19.23 5.01
N ASP A 555 4.44 -18.30 4.77
CA ASP A 555 5.32 -18.29 3.60
C ASP A 555 6.73 -17.73 3.93
N HIS A 556 7.61 -17.79 2.92
CA HIS A 556 8.98 -17.28 2.99
C HIS A 556 9.07 -15.74 3.01
N GLN A 557 7.99 -15.01 2.66
CA GLN A 557 7.94 -13.55 2.78
C GLN A 557 7.85 -13.16 4.26
N LYS A 558 7.06 -13.89 5.06
CA LYS A 558 6.86 -13.65 6.50
C LYS A 558 7.93 -14.24 7.42
N GLY A 559 8.93 -14.94 6.87
CA GLY A 559 10.12 -15.38 7.61
C GLY A 559 9.86 -16.48 8.64
N VAL A 560 8.85 -17.33 8.43
CA VAL A 560 8.47 -18.43 9.34
C VAL A 560 9.61 -19.43 9.52
N ASP A 561 10.39 -19.63 8.47
CA ASP A 561 11.63 -20.40 8.43
C ASP A 561 12.74 -19.81 9.33
N ILE A 562 12.81 -18.49 9.47
CA ILE A 562 13.75 -17.81 10.38
C ILE A 562 13.34 -18.06 11.85
N ILE A 563 12.03 -18.14 12.12
CA ILE A 563 11.49 -18.54 13.44
C ILE A 563 11.85 -20.01 13.71
N ALA A 564 11.69 -20.89 12.72
CA ALA A 564 12.01 -22.30 12.83
C ALA A 564 13.51 -22.56 13.13
N GLU A 565 14.41 -21.84 12.48
CA GLU A 565 15.85 -21.88 12.77
C GLU A 565 16.19 -21.34 14.17
N ALA A 566 15.43 -20.36 14.67
CA ALA A 566 15.61 -19.79 16.01
C ALA A 566 14.93 -20.60 17.14
N ILE A 567 14.03 -21.54 16.84
CA ILE A 567 13.29 -22.31 17.85
C ILE A 567 14.18 -23.12 18.81
N PRO A 568 15.26 -23.81 18.40
CA PRO A 568 16.14 -24.50 19.33
C PRO A 568 16.73 -23.58 20.42
N TRP A 569 17.05 -22.32 20.08
CA TRP A 569 17.49 -21.33 21.06
C TRP A 569 16.32 -20.80 21.91
N MET A 570 15.17 -20.51 21.30
CA MET A 570 13.99 -20.07 22.06
C MET A 570 13.50 -21.14 23.05
N MET A 571 13.64 -22.42 22.76
CA MET A 571 13.19 -23.50 23.64
C MET A 571 14.17 -23.79 24.80
N ASP A 572 15.43 -23.41 24.67
CA ASP A 572 16.40 -23.36 25.78
C ASP A 572 16.05 -22.21 26.76
N GLN A 573 15.44 -21.13 26.26
CA GLN A 573 14.91 -20.05 27.09
C GLN A 573 13.62 -20.45 27.83
N ASP A 574 13.42 -19.89 29.02
CA ASP A 574 12.11 -19.88 29.69
C ASP A 574 11.22 -18.80 29.05
N VAL A 575 10.47 -19.21 28.02
CA VAL A 575 9.52 -18.42 27.21
C VAL A 575 8.38 -19.33 26.72
N GLN A 576 7.30 -18.74 26.22
CA GLN A 576 6.24 -19.42 25.48
C GLN A 576 6.10 -18.79 24.07
N LEU A 577 5.71 -19.58 23.07
CA LEU A 577 5.57 -19.17 21.67
C LEU A 577 4.22 -19.61 21.10
N VAL A 578 3.47 -18.65 20.55
CA VAL A 578 2.18 -18.87 19.88
C VAL A 578 2.28 -18.39 18.43
N MET A 579 1.93 -19.26 17.49
CA MET A 579 1.96 -18.94 16.05
C MET A 579 0.58 -19.14 15.43
N LEU A 580 0.03 -18.07 14.84
CA LEU A 580 -1.24 -18.05 14.12
C LEU A 580 -0.99 -17.85 12.62
N GLY A 581 -1.41 -18.81 11.79
CA GLY A 581 -1.35 -18.65 10.34
C GLY A 581 -1.80 -19.85 9.51
N THR A 582 -1.92 -19.64 8.20
CA THR A 582 -2.10 -20.69 7.19
C THR A 582 -1.35 -20.30 5.92
N GLY A 583 -0.98 -21.26 5.07
CA GLY A 583 -0.23 -20.97 3.85
C GLY A 583 0.32 -22.21 3.18
N ARG A 584 1.64 -22.36 3.15
CA ARG A 584 2.29 -23.55 2.60
C ARG A 584 2.17 -24.72 3.58
N GLN A 585 1.78 -25.89 3.08
CA GLN A 585 1.60 -27.11 3.87
C GLN A 585 2.88 -27.52 4.63
N ASP A 586 4.07 -27.34 4.04
CA ASP A 586 5.34 -27.69 4.69
C ASP A 586 5.62 -26.82 5.92
N LEU A 587 5.23 -25.55 5.90
CA LEU A 587 5.32 -24.66 7.06
C LEU A 587 4.22 -24.94 8.10
N GLU A 588 3.03 -25.37 7.68
CA GLU A 588 1.98 -25.81 8.60
C GLU A 588 2.34 -27.11 9.33
N GLU A 589 2.95 -28.07 8.63
CA GLU A 589 3.45 -29.31 9.23
C GLU A 589 4.61 -29.05 10.20
N LEU A 590 5.49 -28.10 9.86
CA LEU A 590 6.58 -27.63 10.73
C LEU A 590 6.05 -27.00 12.04
N LEU A 591 4.99 -26.17 11.98
CA LEU A 591 4.32 -25.63 13.18
C LEU A 591 3.75 -26.74 14.07
N ARG A 592 3.05 -27.73 13.47
CA ARG A 592 2.49 -28.90 14.19
C ARG A 592 3.60 -29.75 14.81
N GLN A 593 4.74 -29.88 14.14
CA GLN A 593 5.92 -30.59 14.68
C GLN A 593 6.48 -29.90 15.93
N PHE A 594 6.63 -28.57 15.92
CA PHE A 594 7.16 -27.86 17.08
C PHE A 594 6.23 -27.91 18.30
N GLU A 595 4.91 -27.83 18.09
CA GLU A 595 3.92 -28.05 19.18
C GLU A 595 4.03 -29.47 19.75
N GLY A 596 4.16 -30.49 18.90
CA GLY A 596 4.34 -31.88 19.33
C GLY A 596 5.66 -32.15 20.06
N GLN A 597 6.71 -31.37 19.78
CA GLN A 597 8.02 -31.46 20.46
C GLN A 597 8.05 -30.68 21.79
N HIS A 598 7.36 -29.53 21.86
CA HIS A 598 7.44 -28.57 22.96
C HIS A 598 6.06 -28.22 23.51
N HIS A 599 5.29 -29.25 23.88
CA HIS A 599 3.89 -29.15 24.30
C HIS A 599 3.63 -28.25 25.53
N ASP A 600 4.64 -27.84 26.29
CA ASP A 600 4.57 -26.92 27.43
C ASP A 600 4.92 -25.46 27.05
N LYS A 601 5.53 -25.23 25.88
CA LYS A 601 6.01 -23.91 25.42
C LYS A 601 5.42 -23.42 24.09
N VAL A 602 5.13 -24.30 23.14
CA VAL A 602 4.78 -23.93 21.74
C VAL A 602 3.35 -24.28 21.38
N ARG A 603 2.65 -23.38 20.68
CA ARG A 603 1.35 -23.63 20.04
C ARG A 603 1.30 -23.10 18.61
N GLY A 604 0.88 -23.93 17.67
CA GLY A 604 0.71 -23.62 16.25
C GLY A 604 -0.75 -23.67 15.83
N TRP A 605 -1.47 -22.56 15.96
CA TRP A 605 -2.86 -22.45 15.50
C TRP A 605 -2.89 -22.28 13.99
N VAL A 606 -3.22 -23.36 13.28
CA VAL A 606 -3.22 -23.38 11.81
C VAL A 606 -4.60 -23.01 11.26
N GLY A 607 -4.68 -21.87 10.57
CA GLY A 607 -5.89 -21.37 9.92
C GLY A 607 -5.90 -19.84 9.78
N PHE A 608 -7.09 -19.26 9.65
CA PHE A 608 -7.33 -17.82 9.80
C PHE A 608 -8.50 -17.57 10.77
N SER A 609 -8.29 -16.68 11.74
CA SER A 609 -9.30 -16.21 12.70
C SER A 609 -8.98 -14.77 13.11
N VAL A 610 -9.94 -13.86 12.94
CA VAL A 610 -9.80 -12.45 13.36
C VAL A 610 -9.82 -12.37 14.89
N GLU A 611 -10.78 -13.01 15.53
CA GLU A 611 -10.90 -13.07 16.99
C GLU A 611 -9.63 -13.59 17.65
N THR A 612 -9.05 -14.67 17.15
CA THR A 612 -7.79 -15.22 17.68
C THR A 612 -6.60 -14.30 17.42
N ALA A 613 -6.59 -13.54 16.31
CA ALA A 613 -5.56 -12.53 16.06
C ALA A 613 -5.64 -11.36 17.05
N HIS A 614 -6.84 -10.89 17.39
CA HIS A 614 -7.06 -9.88 18.43
C HIS A 614 -6.64 -10.40 19.81
N ARG A 615 -7.12 -11.59 20.21
CA ARG A 615 -6.78 -12.24 21.48
C ARG A 615 -5.28 -12.47 21.65
N ILE A 616 -4.57 -12.92 20.59
CA ILE A 616 -3.11 -13.00 20.58
C ILE A 616 -2.48 -11.62 20.73
N THR A 617 -2.89 -10.64 19.91
CA THR A 617 -2.33 -9.28 19.95
C THR A 617 -2.49 -8.62 21.33
N ALA A 618 -3.60 -8.89 22.03
CA ALA A 618 -3.82 -8.45 23.40
C ALA A 618 -3.03 -9.26 24.44
N GLY A 619 -2.97 -10.59 24.32
CA GLY A 619 -2.43 -11.48 25.35
C GLY A 619 -0.90 -11.68 25.33
N VAL A 620 -0.22 -11.54 24.19
CA VAL A 620 1.24 -11.74 24.13
C VAL A 620 2.01 -10.50 24.60
N ASP A 621 3.21 -10.70 25.17
CA ASP A 621 4.12 -9.60 25.56
C ASP A 621 4.88 -9.06 24.34
N ILE A 622 5.27 -9.96 23.44
CA ILE A 622 6.11 -9.72 22.27
C ILE A 622 5.38 -10.22 21.01
N LEU A 623 5.40 -9.46 19.92
CA LEU A 623 4.93 -9.92 18.60
C LEU A 623 6.09 -9.91 17.60
N LEU A 624 6.35 -11.04 16.93
CA LEU A 624 7.44 -11.21 15.97
C LEU A 624 7.01 -10.88 14.54
N MET A 625 7.83 -10.11 13.83
CA MET A 625 7.68 -9.85 12.39
C MET A 625 9.03 -10.00 11.66
N PRO A 626 9.53 -11.25 11.47
CA PRO A 626 10.79 -11.51 10.77
C PRO A 626 10.63 -11.45 9.23
N SER A 627 9.69 -10.64 8.73
CA SER A 627 9.35 -10.55 7.32
C SER A 627 10.57 -10.14 6.48
N ARG A 628 10.90 -10.92 5.45
CA ARG A 628 11.93 -10.56 4.46
C ARG A 628 11.57 -9.32 3.64
N PHE A 629 10.27 -9.03 3.54
CA PHE A 629 9.72 -7.95 2.74
C PHE A 629 8.35 -7.53 3.29
N GLU A 630 8.22 -6.29 3.74
CA GLU A 630 6.99 -5.81 4.38
C GLU A 630 6.68 -4.35 3.98
N PRO A 631 5.90 -4.13 2.89
CA PRO A 631 5.61 -2.80 2.35
C PRO A 631 5.17 -1.75 3.38
N CYS A 632 4.27 -2.14 4.29
CA CYS A 632 3.89 -1.36 5.46
C CYS A 632 3.98 -2.22 6.73
N GLY A 633 3.28 -3.36 6.71
CA GLY A 633 2.92 -4.08 7.93
C GLY A 633 1.81 -3.36 8.68
N LEU A 634 0.88 -4.11 9.26
CA LEU A 634 -0.16 -3.59 10.15
C LEU A 634 -0.01 -4.16 11.57
N ASN A 635 0.47 -5.41 11.68
CA ASN A 635 0.66 -6.11 12.95
C ASN A 635 1.51 -5.34 13.98
N GLN A 636 2.47 -4.53 13.55
CA GLN A 636 3.32 -3.75 14.45
C GLN A 636 2.58 -2.51 14.98
N LEU A 637 1.68 -1.95 14.17
CA LEU A 637 0.76 -0.89 14.60
C LEU A 637 -0.26 -1.45 15.61
N TYR A 638 -0.84 -2.61 15.30
CA TYR A 638 -1.72 -3.34 16.23
C TYR A 638 -1.00 -3.69 17.54
N ALA A 639 0.25 -4.18 17.48
CA ALA A 639 1.05 -4.49 18.66
C ALA A 639 1.23 -3.25 19.56
N MET A 640 1.72 -2.15 18.99
CA MET A 640 1.95 -0.90 19.73
C MET A 640 0.65 -0.35 20.34
N CYS A 641 -0.47 -0.38 19.59
CA CYS A 641 -1.79 0.03 20.09
C CYS A 641 -2.27 -0.81 21.30
N TYR A 642 -1.94 -2.11 21.34
CA TYR A 642 -2.34 -3.03 22.41
C TYR A 642 -1.29 -3.14 23.54
N GLY A 643 -0.23 -2.31 23.54
CA GLY A 643 0.84 -2.38 24.53
C GLY A 643 1.68 -3.66 24.45
N THR A 644 1.74 -4.25 23.24
CA THR A 644 2.54 -5.43 22.88
C THR A 644 3.77 -4.96 22.14
N ILE A 645 4.95 -5.52 22.44
CA ILE A 645 6.19 -5.00 21.86
C ILE A 645 6.53 -5.70 20.54
N PRO A 646 6.65 -4.97 19.42
CA PRO A 646 7.08 -5.57 18.16
C PRO A 646 8.59 -5.85 18.16
N VAL A 647 8.97 -7.02 17.66
CA VAL A 647 10.37 -7.39 17.34
C VAL A 647 10.44 -7.73 15.85
N VAL A 648 11.11 -6.88 15.07
CA VAL A 648 10.93 -6.81 13.61
C VAL A 648 12.23 -6.87 12.83
N HIS A 649 12.16 -7.40 11.61
CA HIS A 649 13.19 -7.16 10.60
C HIS A 649 13.06 -5.72 10.05
N ALA A 650 14.18 -5.01 9.91
CA ALA A 650 14.23 -3.58 9.60
C ALA A 650 14.02 -3.25 8.10
N VAL A 651 12.92 -3.74 7.52
CA VAL A 651 12.52 -3.54 6.12
C VAL A 651 11.21 -2.77 5.97
N GLY A 652 11.04 -2.13 4.82
CA GLY A 652 9.82 -1.45 4.38
C GLY A 652 9.20 -0.57 5.46
N GLY A 653 7.93 -0.81 5.77
CA GLY A 653 7.22 -0.06 6.79
C GLY A 653 7.53 -0.46 8.23
N LEU A 654 8.07 -1.66 8.48
CA LEU A 654 8.52 -2.07 9.82
C LEU A 654 9.65 -1.14 10.29
N ARG A 655 10.57 -0.79 9.38
CA ARG A 655 11.65 0.17 9.61
C ARG A 655 11.16 1.60 9.88
N ASP A 656 10.10 2.02 9.20
CA ASP A 656 9.50 3.36 9.35
C ASP A 656 8.68 3.51 10.64
N THR A 657 8.16 2.40 11.20
CA THR A 657 7.17 2.41 12.29
C THR A 657 7.69 1.91 13.62
N VAL A 658 8.69 1.02 13.63
CA VAL A 658 9.33 0.52 14.86
C VAL A 658 10.70 1.18 15.01
N GLN A 659 10.74 2.33 15.67
CA GLN A 659 12.01 2.88 16.16
C GLN A 659 12.60 1.91 17.21
N PRO A 660 13.87 1.48 17.06
CA PRO A 660 14.50 0.60 18.04
C PRO A 660 14.62 1.27 19.41
N PHE A 661 14.43 0.48 20.47
CA PHE A 661 14.52 0.95 21.85
C PHE A 661 15.94 1.37 22.22
N ASN A 662 16.07 2.60 22.73
CA ASN A 662 17.32 3.14 23.27
C ASN A 662 17.19 3.31 24.80
N PRO A 663 17.84 2.46 25.61
CA PRO A 663 17.75 2.53 27.07
C PRO A 663 18.45 3.76 27.67
N PHE A 664 19.33 4.45 26.93
CA PHE A 664 19.99 5.67 27.42
C PHE A 664 19.09 6.91 27.33
N GLU A 665 18.09 6.89 26.45
CA GLU A 665 17.14 7.99 26.23
C GLU A 665 15.72 7.65 26.70
N GLU A 666 15.44 6.39 27.02
CA GLU A 666 14.08 5.84 27.14
C GLU A 666 13.20 6.18 25.92
N SER A 667 13.78 6.02 24.71
CA SER A 667 13.18 6.34 23.42
C SER A 667 12.97 5.09 22.56
N GLY A 668 12.08 5.15 21.56
CA GLY A 668 11.71 4.02 20.69
C GLY A 668 10.54 3.17 21.21
N PHE A 669 10.17 2.15 20.41
CA PHE A 669 8.89 1.41 20.52
C PHE A 669 9.01 -0.12 20.47
N GLY A 670 10.17 -0.67 20.11
CA GLY A 670 10.40 -2.12 20.05
C GLY A 670 11.84 -2.47 19.69
N TRP A 671 12.10 -3.68 19.20
CA TRP A 671 13.43 -4.07 18.73
C TRP A 671 13.45 -4.33 17.22
N THR A 672 14.53 -3.92 16.58
CA THR A 672 14.75 -4.12 15.14
C THR A 672 16.01 -4.94 14.91
N PHE A 673 16.01 -5.83 13.92
CA PHE A 673 17.22 -6.49 13.42
C PHE A 673 17.44 -6.24 11.92
N ASP A 674 18.70 -6.28 11.50
CA ASP A 674 19.22 -5.66 10.27
C ASP A 674 19.28 -6.58 9.04
N SER A 675 19.22 -7.90 9.24
CA SER A 675 19.16 -8.88 8.15
C SER A 675 18.29 -10.08 8.51
N ALA A 676 17.58 -10.63 7.51
CA ALA A 676 16.68 -11.77 7.64
C ALA A 676 17.41 -13.11 7.89
N ASP A 677 17.99 -13.22 9.08
CA ASP A 677 18.85 -14.30 9.56
C ASP A 677 18.48 -14.66 11.01
N ALA A 678 18.53 -15.96 11.35
CA ALA A 678 18.13 -16.46 12.67
C ALA A 678 19.02 -15.93 13.80
N SER A 679 20.32 -15.78 13.56
CA SER A 679 21.28 -15.23 14.55
C SER A 679 20.94 -13.77 14.89
N LYS A 680 20.53 -12.96 13.91
CA LYS A 680 20.09 -11.57 14.15
C LYS A 680 18.74 -11.48 14.85
N LEU A 681 17.79 -12.36 14.53
CA LEU A 681 16.53 -12.49 15.27
C LEU A 681 16.80 -12.88 16.73
N ILE A 682 17.64 -13.89 16.97
CA ILE A 682 18.07 -14.34 18.31
C ILE A 682 18.70 -13.19 19.09
N HIS A 683 19.59 -12.39 18.48
CA HIS A 683 20.22 -11.26 19.16
C HIS A 683 19.20 -10.17 19.57
N ALA A 684 18.29 -9.76 18.67
CA ALA A 684 17.27 -8.77 19.00
C ALA A 684 16.26 -9.28 20.04
N LEU A 685 15.84 -10.54 19.92
CA LEU A 685 14.93 -11.18 20.87
C LEU A 685 15.59 -11.41 22.24
N GLY A 686 16.88 -11.75 22.29
CA GLY A 686 17.63 -11.87 23.54
C GLY A 686 17.69 -10.56 24.33
N ASN A 687 17.95 -9.44 23.65
CA ASN A 687 17.91 -8.11 24.27
C ASN A 687 16.49 -7.72 24.72
N CYS A 688 15.47 -8.03 23.93
CA CYS A 688 14.06 -7.84 24.30
C CYS A 688 13.68 -8.63 25.57
N LEU A 689 14.06 -9.91 25.64
CA LEU A 689 13.80 -10.78 26.78
C LEU A 689 14.58 -10.35 28.03
N LEU A 690 15.81 -9.81 27.87
CA LEU A 690 16.57 -9.22 28.97
C LEU A 690 15.84 -8.01 29.56
N THR A 691 15.38 -7.07 28.72
CA THR A 691 14.61 -5.91 29.17
C THR A 691 13.29 -6.33 29.82
N TYR A 692 12.56 -7.28 29.25
CA TYR A 692 11.35 -7.83 29.88
C TYR A 692 11.63 -8.46 31.26
N ARG A 693 12.75 -9.18 31.43
CA ARG A 693 13.06 -9.90 32.68
C ARG A 693 13.57 -8.95 33.77
N GLU A 694 14.54 -8.11 33.46
CA GLU A 694 15.31 -7.34 34.46
C GLU A 694 14.90 -5.85 34.56
N TYR A 695 14.35 -5.26 33.50
CA TYR A 695 14.14 -3.80 33.39
C TYR A 695 12.64 -3.45 33.26
N LYS A 696 11.87 -3.83 34.29
CA LYS A 696 10.40 -3.69 34.29
C LYS A 696 9.90 -2.24 34.09
N GLU A 697 10.59 -1.24 34.64
CA GLU A 697 10.21 0.17 34.46
C GLU A 697 10.39 0.62 32.99
N SER A 698 11.53 0.29 32.36
CA SER A 698 11.79 0.52 30.94
C SER A 698 10.78 -0.20 30.04
N TRP A 699 10.42 -1.44 30.40
CA TRP A 699 9.40 -2.23 29.70
C TRP A 699 8.02 -1.56 29.75
N ASP A 700 7.60 -1.07 30.92
CA ASP A 700 6.33 -0.36 31.08
C ASP A 700 6.33 1.00 30.38
N GLY A 701 7.47 1.71 30.39
CA GLY A 701 7.69 2.88 29.55
C GLY A 701 7.52 2.55 28.06
N LEU A 702 8.11 1.46 27.58
CA LEU A 702 8.04 1.02 26.18
C LEU A 702 6.60 0.69 25.75
N ARG A 703 5.85 -0.05 26.57
CA ARG A 703 4.44 -0.36 26.31
C ARG A 703 3.57 0.90 26.25
N ARG A 704 3.76 1.83 27.19
CA ARG A 704 3.04 3.12 27.23
C ARG A 704 3.39 4.01 26.03
N ARG A 705 4.68 4.13 25.68
CA ARG A 705 5.15 4.85 24.47
C ARG A 705 4.50 4.30 23.20
N GLY A 706 4.36 2.98 23.08
CA GLY A 706 3.65 2.33 21.98
C GLY A 706 2.19 2.78 21.86
N MET A 707 1.44 2.70 22.97
CA MET A 707 0.00 3.02 23.01
C MET A 707 -0.33 4.51 22.86
N MET A 708 0.60 5.42 23.21
CA MET A 708 0.41 6.87 23.11
C MET A 708 0.55 7.44 21.69
N GLN A 709 0.91 6.62 20.69
CA GLN A 709 1.07 7.09 19.32
C GLN A 709 -0.27 7.28 18.60
N ASP A 710 -0.39 8.37 17.84
CA ASP A 710 -1.43 8.50 16.82
C ASP A 710 -1.11 7.61 15.61
N LEU A 711 -1.58 6.36 15.70
CA LEU A 711 -1.54 5.36 14.64
C LEU A 711 -2.78 5.40 13.73
N SER A 712 -3.63 6.42 13.87
CA SER A 712 -4.92 6.50 13.17
C SER A 712 -4.77 6.88 11.69
N TRP A 713 -5.83 6.62 10.92
CA TRP A 713 -5.92 7.06 9.53
C TRP A 713 -5.98 8.58 9.32
N ASP A 714 -6.24 9.39 10.35
CA ASP A 714 -6.41 10.85 10.18
C ASP A 714 -5.07 11.57 9.91
N ASN A 715 -3.98 11.09 10.51
CA ASN A 715 -2.59 11.49 10.25
C ASN A 715 -2.12 11.06 8.86
N ALA A 716 -2.48 9.85 8.43
CA ALA A 716 -2.21 9.36 7.09
C ALA A 716 -3.00 10.17 6.03
N ALA A 717 -4.29 10.43 6.27
CA ALA A 717 -5.17 11.16 5.36
C ALA A 717 -4.67 12.59 5.07
N GLN A 718 -4.09 13.29 6.06
CA GLN A 718 -3.44 14.58 5.82
C GLN A 718 -2.29 14.50 4.80
N LYS A 719 -1.46 13.45 4.87
CA LYS A 719 -0.37 13.21 3.91
C LYS A 719 -0.91 12.85 2.53
N TYR A 720 -2.02 12.10 2.45
CA TYR A 720 -2.72 11.86 1.19
C TYR A 720 -3.28 13.17 0.59
N GLU A 721 -3.84 14.09 1.40
CA GLU A 721 -4.26 15.42 0.94
C GLU A 721 -3.11 16.24 0.35
N GLU A 722 -1.93 16.21 0.96
CA GLU A 722 -0.74 16.89 0.40
C GLU A 722 -0.39 16.34 -1.00
N VAL A 723 -0.51 15.03 -1.24
CA VAL A 723 -0.29 14.42 -2.57
C VAL A 723 -1.45 14.71 -3.54
N LEU A 724 -2.71 14.71 -3.09
CA LEU A 724 -3.89 15.09 -3.89
C LEU A 724 -3.77 16.55 -4.38
N VAL A 725 -3.37 17.47 -3.51
CA VAL A 725 -3.06 18.86 -3.84
C VAL A 725 -1.85 18.94 -4.78
N ALA A 726 -0.80 18.16 -4.55
CA ALA A 726 0.38 18.12 -5.43
C ALA A 726 0.07 17.56 -6.83
N ALA A 727 -0.88 16.65 -6.98
CA ALA A 727 -1.36 16.14 -8.28
C ALA A 727 -2.14 17.20 -9.07
N LYS A 728 -2.90 18.07 -8.39
CA LYS A 728 -3.69 19.14 -9.01
C LYS A 728 -2.82 20.24 -9.65
N TYR A 729 -1.71 20.60 -9.01
CA TYR A 729 -0.88 21.74 -9.40
C TYR A 729 0.46 21.41 -10.07
N GLN A 730 0.85 20.13 -10.12
CA GLN A 730 2.10 19.67 -10.75
C GLN A 730 1.85 18.31 -11.42
N TRP A 731 1.82 18.32 -12.75
CA TRP A 731 1.52 17.21 -13.67
C TRP A 731 2.05 17.57 -15.06
#